data_AF-A0A4U0VDI4-F1
#
_entry.id   AF-A0A4U0VDI4-F1
#
_cell.length_a   1.000
_cell.length_b   1.000
_cell.length_c   1.000
_cell.angle_alpha   90.00
_cell.angle_beta   90.00
_cell.angle_gamma   90.00
#
_symmetry.space_group_name_H-M   'P 1'
#
loop_
_entity.id
_entity.type
_entity.pdbx_description
1 polymer ?
#
loop_
_entity_poly.entity_id
_entity_poly.type
_entity_poly.pdbx_seq_one_letter_code
_entity_poly.pdbx_strand_id
1 'polypeptide(L)'
;MLWYLSFACLAFLGLPSFLLAHEEALYRSEEYNAGQHGEYVEQRFVSTNVTAPRINFMRPYGTCDDGSYLFIAPRGEKTQSSVCILDASGSLVWTSNDYHGQAYNLQVQEYHGESYLTFWAGDNSVGGHGVGQYFMLDQHYNLFRTVTAANGFPTDLHSFGITPAGTALLTIYEVIQADLSAVPIKQDILQRPPKRPISRPVNKPLPLGPEKGFVWDSLFQEIDIETGELLFQWRASDHFDYQQSYEPIASATEEKSWDWFHLNSVVKDNAGNYLICIRHLRTIANIDGRTGVVLWQLGGKFNSFKDLSNSAATQFIGQHDAQWGPGSNYSEITLFDNRADWTYHDEQVSWGTRVHVDLVNMTATLVAEYIHPEHVYSVSQGSYQTLPNGNVLLGYGNNGVVSEFAPNGTLLCDAYFEPSKDWTSGNVQSYRNLKFNWTGLPNTKPSLAFAAGSLYMSWHGSTEVRGWLLQHASAPEGSFSQLMRTPKDGFETRVDLGVKMKVRQYVQATALDKDHQILAVSDPIDVGRDLEAIEDEPWAVEAGESDDFEDETEAEQAEALEDVQLLMMFSGLALISSLLLCWLCLGSRILRPWKVVKATVQGYKRSDEFFPLQQAEQAAETVSYLNGAYQGGLAADWRDEICDALQYDTPGSLRQDAWHDGEFDGAVPAQRTMEDVSQHRWPLQSEEYKRYGRQMIMPEIGLHGQLRLRNAKVLIVGVGGLGCPAAAYLAGAGVGTLGVMDGDTVEVSNLHRQIAHSTARVGSMKVDSAVEYLRSLNYCVNYEPHPYHLSPEKAISFFEQYDLVLDCTDHPTSRYLISDACVLTGKPLVSASALKTEGQLIVLNNPARPPGDVSGGPCYRCIFPKPPPAETVLSCGEGGILGPVVGVMGVLQALEAIKLLTAKPPPTDLDCAMDLTADEVPAPVEQARPTMLMFSAYSSPQFRSVRLRSRRVACAVCSAQATINRQSLTSGSIDYVAFCGVTTPTNSLKSTAQVTATEFSQLPPDGSNVLIDVRDETQYAICALPGSVNVPWAGNADAWLEEAIRVGAVAELGDGRDRYFVCRLGNDSQLAAKAVMDNVLEGRAKDIKGGLRAWREEVDPSWPDY
;
A
#
# COMPACT_ATOMS: atom_id res chain seq x y z
N MET A 1 20.35 75.75 -41.37
CA MET A 1 19.06 76.22 -40.82
C MET A 1 18.05 75.08 -40.91
N LEU A 2 18.14 74.08 -40.01
CA LEU A 2 17.20 72.94 -39.82
C LEU A 2 17.73 71.97 -38.73
N TRP A 3 18.20 72.50 -37.59
CA TRP A 3 18.81 71.71 -36.49
C TRP A 3 18.43 72.31 -35.11
N TYR A 4 17.14 72.62 -34.93
CA TYR A 4 16.59 73.21 -33.69
C TYR A 4 15.22 72.60 -33.31
N LEU A 5 15.03 71.31 -33.57
CA LEU A 5 13.80 70.55 -33.30
C LEU A 5 14.04 69.23 -32.54
N SER A 6 15.13 69.14 -31.76
CA SER A 6 15.52 67.93 -31.02
C SER A 6 15.78 68.16 -29.53
N PHE A 7 15.36 69.31 -28.98
CA PHE A 7 15.50 69.65 -27.55
C PHE A 7 14.16 69.82 -26.81
N ALA A 8 13.05 69.33 -27.41
CA ALA A 8 11.70 69.39 -26.83
C ALA A 8 11.04 68.01 -26.61
N CYS A 9 11.74 66.90 -26.88
CA CYS A 9 11.21 65.53 -26.72
C CYS A 9 12.07 64.63 -25.79
N LEU A 10 13.00 65.21 -25.03
CA LEU A 10 13.80 64.52 -24.00
C LEU A 10 13.42 64.95 -22.56
N ALA A 11 12.19 65.48 -22.40
CA ALA A 11 11.62 65.91 -21.12
C ALA A 11 10.26 65.24 -20.83
N PHE A 12 10.02 64.06 -21.40
CA PHE A 12 8.90 63.16 -21.08
C PHE A 12 9.33 61.70 -20.84
N LEU A 13 10.63 61.47 -20.66
CA LEU A 13 11.20 60.23 -20.12
C LEU A 13 11.75 60.55 -18.73
N GLY A 14 10.88 60.46 -17.74
CA GLY A 14 11.14 60.97 -16.40
C GLY A 14 9.89 61.34 -15.61
N LEU A 15 8.76 60.67 -15.86
CA LEU A 15 7.73 60.54 -14.84
C LEU A 15 8.22 59.45 -13.87
N PRO A 16 8.48 59.78 -12.59
CA PRO A 16 8.89 58.77 -11.63
C PRO A 16 7.73 57.82 -11.34
N SER A 17 8.04 56.53 -11.26
CA SER A 17 7.12 55.46 -10.89
C SER A 17 6.66 55.63 -9.43
N PHE A 18 5.61 56.41 -9.22
CA PHE A 18 4.95 56.56 -7.92
C PHE A 18 3.51 56.06 -7.99
N LEU A 19 3.03 55.51 -6.87
CA LEU A 19 1.68 54.98 -6.63
C LEU A 19 1.38 53.64 -7.32
N LEU A 20 2.08 52.58 -6.91
CA LEU A 20 1.52 51.21 -6.95
C LEU A 20 0.90 50.89 -5.59
N ALA A 21 -0.35 51.32 -5.44
CA ALA A 21 -1.29 50.70 -4.51
C ALA A 21 -1.72 49.32 -5.03
N HIS A 22 -2.43 48.53 -4.22
CA HIS A 22 -3.09 47.26 -4.60
C HIS A 22 -3.57 47.24 -6.07
N GLU A 23 -2.78 46.61 -6.96
CA GLU A 23 -3.21 46.35 -8.33
C GLU A 23 -4.15 45.15 -8.37
N GLU A 24 -5.44 45.37 -8.65
CA GLU A 24 -6.43 44.31 -8.82
C GLU A 24 -6.00 43.26 -9.86
N ALA A 25 -6.55 42.04 -9.75
CA ALA A 25 -6.45 41.04 -10.80
C ALA A 25 -6.92 41.59 -12.15
N LEU A 26 -6.30 41.11 -13.23
CA LEU A 26 -6.68 41.48 -14.58
C LEU A 26 -7.90 40.66 -15.02
N TYR A 27 -8.74 41.23 -15.87
CA TYR A 27 -9.93 40.56 -16.40
C TYR A 27 -9.89 40.60 -17.92
N ARG A 28 -9.76 39.42 -18.54
CA ARG A 28 -9.70 39.23 -20.00
C ARG A 28 -8.65 40.12 -20.69
N SER A 29 -7.50 40.34 -20.05
CA SER A 29 -6.45 41.19 -20.62
C SER A 29 -5.77 40.49 -21.80
N GLU A 30 -6.01 41.00 -23.02
CA GLU A 30 -5.29 40.57 -24.22
C GLU A 30 -3.81 41.00 -24.17
N GLU A 31 -3.48 42.11 -23.51
CA GLU A 31 -2.11 42.57 -23.30
C GLU A 31 -1.33 41.61 -22.40
N TYR A 32 -1.98 41.07 -21.36
CA TYR A 32 -1.44 39.99 -20.53
C TYR A 32 -1.25 38.71 -21.32
N ASN A 33 -2.25 38.29 -22.10
CA ASN A 33 -2.19 37.04 -22.86
C ASN A 33 -1.16 37.10 -24.01
N ALA A 34 -0.88 38.30 -24.54
CA ALA A 34 0.24 38.58 -25.44
C ALA A 34 1.58 38.81 -24.70
N GLY A 35 1.61 38.66 -23.37
CA GLY A 35 2.76 38.85 -22.47
C GLY A 35 3.46 40.19 -22.67
N GLN A 36 2.69 41.28 -22.81
CA GLN A 36 3.20 42.65 -22.86
C GLN A 36 3.62 43.15 -21.45
N HIS A 37 3.03 42.57 -20.40
CA HIS A 37 3.41 42.82 -19.01
C HIS A 37 4.61 41.96 -18.52
N GLY A 38 5.13 41.07 -19.37
CA GLY A 38 6.16 40.07 -19.02
C GLY A 38 5.66 38.62 -19.14
N GLU A 39 6.56 37.67 -18.90
CA GLU A 39 6.27 36.21 -18.91
C GLU A 39 5.70 35.73 -17.55
N TYR A 40 5.97 36.46 -16.47
CA TYR A 40 5.34 36.31 -15.16
C TYR A 40 5.08 37.72 -14.61
N VAL A 41 3.86 37.98 -14.13
CA VAL A 41 3.46 39.31 -13.67
C VAL A 41 3.33 39.29 -12.16
N GLU A 42 4.17 40.07 -11.47
CA GLU A 42 4.14 40.21 -10.01
C GLU A 42 3.33 41.42 -9.57
N GLN A 43 2.48 41.24 -8.57
CA GLN A 43 1.94 42.30 -7.73
C GLN A 43 2.91 42.57 -6.56
N ARG A 44 3.02 43.85 -6.18
CA ARG A 44 3.77 44.32 -5.02
C ARG A 44 2.86 45.17 -4.12
N PHE A 45 3.22 45.26 -2.85
CA PHE A 45 2.44 45.96 -1.82
C PHE A 45 3.26 47.08 -1.19
N VAL A 46 2.59 48.04 -0.55
CA VAL A 46 3.25 49.20 0.10
C VAL A 46 3.52 48.92 1.58
N SER A 47 2.62 48.19 2.24
CA SER A 47 2.67 47.81 3.66
C SER A 47 3.66 46.69 3.97
N THR A 48 4.11 45.94 2.96
CA THR A 48 5.00 44.78 3.14
C THR A 48 5.79 44.48 1.85
N ASN A 49 6.95 43.84 2.00
CA ASN A 49 7.87 43.52 0.90
C ASN A 49 7.54 42.21 0.16
N VAL A 50 6.47 41.50 0.53
CA VAL A 50 6.08 40.27 -0.17
C VAL A 50 5.60 40.55 -1.60
N THR A 51 5.78 39.58 -2.49
CA THR A 51 5.27 39.62 -3.87
C THR A 51 4.27 38.50 -4.11
N ALA A 52 3.33 38.71 -5.03
CA ALA A 52 2.30 37.74 -5.39
C ALA A 52 2.16 37.64 -6.92
N PRO A 53 1.73 36.49 -7.48
CA PRO A 53 1.31 36.43 -8.88
C PRO A 53 0.08 37.32 -9.11
N ARG A 54 0.11 38.17 -10.13
CA ARG A 54 -1.06 38.93 -10.59
C ARG A 54 -1.83 38.10 -11.61
N ILE A 55 -3.01 37.62 -11.20
CA ILE A 55 -3.87 36.73 -11.99
C ILE A 55 -4.59 37.49 -13.11
N ASN A 56 -4.78 36.83 -14.26
CA ASN A 56 -5.68 37.26 -15.34
C ASN A 56 -6.88 36.31 -15.45
N PHE A 57 -8.06 36.77 -15.06
CA PHE A 57 -9.31 36.00 -15.14
C PHE A 57 -9.96 36.14 -16.52
N MET A 58 -10.01 35.05 -17.27
CA MET A 58 -10.78 34.97 -18.51
C MET A 58 -12.29 34.81 -18.23
N ARG A 59 -12.62 34.13 -17.12
CA ARG A 59 -13.96 34.08 -16.53
C ARG A 59 -13.84 34.43 -15.04
N PRO A 60 -14.61 35.41 -14.52
CA PRO A 60 -14.48 35.85 -13.13
C PRO A 60 -14.69 34.69 -12.14
N TYR A 61 -13.82 34.57 -11.14
CA TYR A 61 -13.93 33.50 -10.15
C TYR A 61 -15.09 33.67 -9.16
N GLY A 62 -15.80 34.81 -9.14
CA GLY A 62 -16.95 35.04 -8.26
C GLY A 62 -18.13 34.08 -8.48
N THR A 63 -18.22 33.36 -9.60
CA THR A 63 -19.18 32.25 -9.79
C THR A 63 -18.70 30.90 -9.23
N CYS A 64 -17.45 30.82 -8.81
CA CYS A 64 -16.79 29.66 -8.21
C CYS A 64 -16.25 29.96 -6.80
N ASP A 65 -16.68 31.09 -6.22
CA ASP A 65 -16.47 31.39 -4.81
C ASP A 65 -17.41 30.52 -3.97
N ASP A 66 -16.84 29.42 -3.48
CA ASP A 66 -17.43 28.48 -2.53
C ASP A 66 -16.91 28.70 -1.09
N GLY A 67 -16.22 29.83 -0.85
CA GLY A 67 -15.55 30.15 0.40
C GLY A 67 -14.18 29.48 0.59
N SER A 68 -13.69 28.72 -0.40
CA SER A 68 -12.36 28.10 -0.36
C SER A 68 -11.29 28.95 -1.07
N TYR A 69 -10.03 28.74 -0.69
CA TYR A 69 -8.87 29.44 -1.24
C TYR A 69 -8.18 28.61 -2.32
N LEU A 70 -7.53 29.27 -3.28
CA LEU A 70 -6.71 28.67 -4.32
C LEU A 70 -5.25 28.54 -3.86
N PHE A 71 -4.70 27.33 -3.96
CA PHE A 71 -3.34 26.97 -3.57
C PHE A 71 -2.53 26.65 -4.82
N ILE A 72 -1.42 27.36 -4.98
CA ILE A 72 -0.48 27.21 -6.10
C ILE A 72 0.96 27.26 -5.59
N ALA A 73 1.88 26.66 -6.34
CA ALA A 73 3.31 26.73 -6.09
C ALA A 73 4.04 27.21 -7.36
N PRO A 74 4.02 28.53 -7.66
CA PRO A 74 4.66 29.10 -8.84
C PRO A 74 6.16 28.78 -8.86
N ARG A 75 6.66 28.31 -10.00
CA ARG A 75 8.07 27.93 -10.23
C ARG A 75 8.40 27.94 -11.73
N GLY A 76 9.68 27.87 -12.09
CA GLY A 76 10.13 27.88 -13.50
C GLY A 76 11.28 28.86 -13.73
N GLU A 77 11.72 29.02 -14.98
CA GLU A 77 12.87 29.89 -15.31
C GLU A 77 12.56 31.39 -15.17
N LYS A 78 11.28 31.78 -15.23
CA LYS A 78 10.86 33.20 -15.29
C LYS A 78 10.17 33.72 -14.03
N THR A 79 10.06 32.89 -13.00
CA THR A 79 9.45 33.23 -11.71
C THR A 79 10.34 32.77 -10.56
N GLN A 80 10.35 33.50 -9.45
CA GLN A 80 10.91 32.98 -8.21
C GLN A 80 9.99 31.86 -7.69
N SER A 81 10.57 30.76 -7.22
CA SER A 81 9.76 29.69 -6.64
C SER A 81 9.16 30.11 -5.30
N SER A 82 7.87 29.86 -5.13
CA SER A 82 7.11 30.21 -3.93
C SER A 82 5.95 29.24 -3.71
N VAL A 83 5.42 29.23 -2.49
CA VAL A 83 4.10 28.67 -2.17
C VAL A 83 3.14 29.82 -1.93
N CYS A 84 1.95 29.80 -2.53
CA CYS A 84 1.01 30.93 -2.49
C CYS A 84 -0.45 30.47 -2.28
N ILE A 85 -1.16 31.21 -1.43
CA ILE A 85 -2.59 31.07 -1.16
C ILE A 85 -3.27 32.36 -1.65
N LEU A 86 -4.27 32.20 -2.53
CA LEU A 86 -5.06 33.29 -3.10
C LEU A 86 -6.55 33.11 -2.74
N ASP A 87 -7.28 34.21 -2.61
CA ASP A 87 -8.75 34.17 -2.51
C ASP A 87 -9.43 34.16 -3.90
N ALA A 88 -10.77 34.07 -3.91
CA ALA A 88 -11.57 34.03 -5.14
C ALA A 88 -11.49 35.32 -5.99
N SER A 89 -10.92 36.42 -5.47
CA SER A 89 -10.62 37.62 -6.25
C SER A 89 -9.23 37.58 -6.91
N GLY A 90 -8.44 36.52 -6.63
CA GLY A 90 -7.02 36.45 -6.98
C GLY A 90 -6.12 37.29 -6.07
N SER A 91 -6.66 37.83 -4.97
CA SER A 91 -5.86 38.56 -3.98
C SER A 91 -5.03 37.62 -3.13
N LEU A 92 -3.83 38.06 -2.75
CA LEU A 92 -2.97 37.34 -1.83
C LEU A 92 -3.66 37.10 -0.48
N VAL A 93 -3.47 35.91 0.09
CA VAL A 93 -3.73 35.61 1.51
C VAL A 93 -2.40 35.36 2.21
N TRP A 94 -1.60 34.45 1.67
CA TRP A 94 -0.28 34.08 2.20
C TRP A 94 0.67 33.68 1.08
N THR A 95 1.97 33.87 1.31
CA THR A 95 3.04 33.42 0.41
C THR A 95 4.33 33.23 1.19
N SER A 96 5.16 32.28 0.78
CA SER A 96 6.54 32.16 1.27
C SER A 96 7.48 31.70 0.15
N ASN A 97 8.68 32.26 0.16
CA ASN A 97 9.83 31.89 -0.67
C ASN A 97 11.07 31.57 0.20
N ASP A 98 10.87 31.30 1.49
CA ASP A 98 11.92 31.06 2.49
C ASP A 98 12.58 29.67 2.35
N TYR A 99 11.92 28.76 1.63
CA TYR A 99 12.35 27.38 1.45
C TYR A 99 13.28 27.27 0.25
N HIS A 100 14.50 26.79 0.49
CA HIS A 100 15.53 26.68 -0.55
C HIS A 100 15.14 25.67 -1.65
N GLY A 101 15.39 26.05 -2.91
CA GLY A 101 15.19 25.19 -4.08
C GLY A 101 13.95 25.56 -4.89
N GLN A 102 13.12 24.56 -5.19
CA GLN A 102 11.83 24.71 -5.88
C GLN A 102 10.71 24.13 -5.02
N ALA A 103 9.57 24.80 -4.97
CA ALA A 103 8.38 24.36 -4.24
C ALA A 103 7.39 23.61 -5.15
N TYR A 104 6.75 22.57 -4.60
CA TYR A 104 5.78 21.72 -5.29
C TYR A 104 4.62 21.32 -4.36
N ASN A 105 3.43 21.09 -4.93
CA ASN A 105 2.29 20.44 -4.27
C ASN A 105 1.83 21.12 -2.96
N LEU A 106 1.55 22.43 -2.99
CA LEU A 106 0.94 23.11 -1.85
C LEU A 106 -0.52 22.67 -1.67
N GLN A 107 -0.82 22.04 -0.53
CA GLN A 107 -2.14 21.50 -0.22
C GLN A 107 -2.41 21.49 1.30
N VAL A 108 -3.69 21.52 1.68
CA VAL A 108 -4.13 21.34 3.09
C VAL A 108 -4.35 19.86 3.37
N GLN A 109 -3.83 19.35 4.48
CA GLN A 109 -4.05 17.98 4.94
C GLN A 109 -4.34 17.93 6.45
N GLU A 110 -5.09 16.93 6.89
CA GLU A 110 -5.44 16.73 8.30
C GLU A 110 -4.45 15.77 8.97
N TYR A 111 -4.02 16.08 10.18
CA TYR A 111 -3.20 15.21 11.02
C TYR A 111 -3.70 15.29 12.48
N HIS A 112 -4.15 14.17 13.03
CA HIS A 112 -4.80 14.07 14.35
C HIS A 112 -5.96 15.06 14.60
N GLY A 113 -6.75 15.38 13.57
CA GLY A 113 -7.89 16.30 13.66
C GLY A 113 -7.56 17.78 13.45
N GLU A 114 -6.27 18.12 13.28
CA GLU A 114 -5.81 19.49 13.02
C GLU A 114 -5.38 19.65 11.56
N SER A 115 -5.60 20.83 10.98
CA SER A 115 -5.26 21.13 9.58
C SER A 115 -3.85 21.72 9.45
N TYR A 116 -3.07 21.18 8.52
CA TYR A 116 -1.70 21.62 8.20
C TYR A 116 -1.56 21.98 6.71
N LEU A 117 -0.75 23.00 6.43
CA LEU A 117 -0.23 23.22 5.07
C LEU A 117 0.89 22.24 4.81
N THR A 118 0.88 21.62 3.65
CA THR A 118 1.91 20.66 3.24
C THR A 118 2.39 20.98 1.83
N PHE A 119 3.71 20.91 1.62
CA PHE A 119 4.35 21.09 0.31
C PHE A 119 5.74 20.46 0.33
N TRP A 120 6.27 20.15 -0.84
CA TRP A 120 7.67 19.74 -1.02
C TRP A 120 8.55 20.96 -1.32
N ALA A 121 9.77 20.96 -0.80
CA ALA A 121 10.83 21.83 -1.33
C ALA A 121 12.18 21.11 -1.42
N GLY A 122 12.95 21.41 -2.46
CA GLY A 122 14.25 20.79 -2.72
C GLY A 122 14.81 21.09 -4.11
N ASP A 123 15.79 20.27 -4.52
CA ASP A 123 16.41 20.36 -5.85
C ASP A 123 15.70 19.45 -6.86
N ASN A 124 15.35 20.00 -8.03
CA ASN A 124 14.76 19.28 -9.15
C ASN A 124 15.71 19.16 -10.37
N SER A 125 16.99 19.53 -10.21
CA SER A 125 18.00 19.54 -11.28
C SER A 125 18.30 18.15 -11.87
N VAL A 126 17.95 17.08 -11.14
CA VAL A 126 18.11 15.68 -11.57
C VAL A 126 17.26 15.38 -12.82
N GLY A 127 16.14 16.08 -12.98
CA GLY A 127 15.22 15.91 -14.11
C GLY A 127 14.30 14.69 -13.93
N GLY A 128 13.01 14.86 -14.21
CA GLY A 128 12.02 13.80 -14.04
C GLY A 128 11.67 13.45 -12.59
N HIS A 129 12.50 13.78 -11.60
CA HIS A 129 12.24 13.61 -10.17
C HIS A 129 12.98 14.64 -9.31
N GLY A 130 12.68 14.67 -8.00
CA GLY A 130 13.26 15.60 -7.03
C GLY A 130 14.13 14.96 -5.95
N VAL A 131 15.04 15.77 -5.38
CA VAL A 131 15.79 15.49 -4.16
C VAL A 131 15.48 16.57 -3.13
N GLY A 132 14.60 16.25 -2.18
CA GLY A 132 14.08 17.23 -1.22
C GLY A 132 13.33 16.59 -0.05
N GLN A 133 12.48 17.41 0.58
CA GLN A 133 11.77 17.09 1.83
C GLN A 133 10.38 17.73 1.81
N TYR A 134 9.44 17.15 2.54
CA TYR A 134 8.11 17.75 2.75
C TYR A 134 8.08 18.58 4.04
N PHE A 135 7.41 19.73 3.98
CA PHE A 135 7.23 20.63 5.12
C PHE A 135 5.76 20.63 5.54
N MET A 136 5.51 20.56 6.85
CA MET A 136 4.18 20.68 7.46
C MET A 136 4.14 21.97 8.30
N LEU A 137 3.26 22.92 7.94
CA LEU A 137 3.07 24.16 8.70
C LEU A 137 1.71 24.17 9.40
N ASP A 138 1.67 24.69 10.63
CA ASP A 138 0.44 24.87 11.39
C ASP A 138 -0.41 26.07 10.89
N GLN A 139 -1.58 26.28 11.48
CA GLN A 139 -2.46 27.42 11.19
C GLN A 139 -1.83 28.80 11.43
N HIS A 140 -0.75 28.88 12.21
CA HIS A 140 0.00 30.10 12.50
C HIS A 140 1.21 30.27 11.57
N TYR A 141 1.36 29.38 10.57
CA TYR A 141 2.47 29.28 9.63
C TYR A 141 3.83 28.91 10.26
N ASN A 142 3.84 28.37 11.48
CA ASN A 142 5.07 27.82 12.06
C ASN A 142 5.36 26.45 11.45
N LEU A 143 6.65 26.12 11.30
CA LEU A 143 7.08 24.76 10.93
C LEU A 143 6.76 23.79 12.06
N PHE A 144 5.77 22.92 11.85
CA PHE A 144 5.42 21.84 12.76
C PHE A 144 6.37 20.65 12.60
N ARG A 145 6.62 20.23 11.36
CA ARG A 145 7.49 19.08 11.05
C ARG A 145 8.06 19.15 9.64
N THR A 146 9.26 18.61 9.48
CA THR A 146 9.82 18.24 8.18
C THR A 146 9.78 16.72 8.06
N VAL A 147 9.29 16.22 6.93
CA VAL A 147 9.05 14.78 6.68
C VAL A 147 9.95 14.31 5.55
N THR A 148 10.63 13.19 5.79
CA THR A 148 11.60 12.57 4.88
C THR A 148 11.40 11.06 4.83
N ALA A 149 11.75 10.45 3.70
CA ALA A 149 11.85 9.01 3.56
C ALA A 149 12.76 8.36 4.61
N ALA A 150 12.39 7.15 5.02
CA ALA A 150 13.15 6.31 5.91
C ALA A 150 14.39 5.73 5.21
N ASN A 151 15.31 5.15 6.00
CA ASN A 151 16.58 4.57 5.54
C ASN A 151 17.54 5.55 4.85
N GLY A 152 17.30 6.87 4.95
CA GLY A 152 18.17 7.90 4.39
C GLY A 152 17.98 8.16 2.89
N PHE A 153 16.88 7.67 2.29
CA PHE A 153 16.52 8.03 0.92
C PHE A 153 16.15 9.52 0.80
N PRO A 154 16.51 10.19 -0.30
CA PRO A 154 15.95 11.50 -0.62
C PRO A 154 14.45 11.35 -0.94
N THR A 155 13.64 12.35 -0.58
CA THR A 155 12.20 12.30 -0.85
C THR A 155 11.89 13.04 -2.13
N ASP A 156 11.14 12.39 -3.02
CA ASP A 156 10.78 12.93 -4.32
C ASP A 156 9.59 13.91 -4.24
N LEU A 157 9.43 14.73 -5.27
CA LEU A 157 8.50 15.85 -5.35
C LEU A 157 7.04 15.48 -5.70
N HIS A 158 6.78 14.26 -6.19
CA HIS A 158 5.54 13.96 -6.91
C HIS A 158 4.31 13.77 -6.02
N SER A 159 4.42 13.00 -4.94
CA SER A 159 3.27 12.61 -4.13
C SER A 159 3.60 12.59 -2.65
N PHE A 160 2.76 13.30 -1.88
CA PHE A 160 2.71 13.20 -0.43
C PHE A 160 1.26 13.19 0.03
N GLY A 161 0.94 12.25 0.91
CA GLY A 161 -0.42 12.05 1.42
C GLY A 161 -0.37 11.61 2.88
N ILE A 162 -1.06 12.34 3.76
CA ILE A 162 -1.26 11.95 5.16
C ILE A 162 -2.49 11.03 5.22
N THR A 163 -2.34 9.84 5.80
CA THR A 163 -3.45 8.90 5.98
C THR A 163 -4.23 9.22 7.27
N PRO A 164 -5.50 8.79 7.39
CA PRO A 164 -6.28 8.91 8.63
C PRO A 164 -5.66 8.22 9.86
N ALA A 165 -4.63 7.37 9.67
CA ALA A 165 -3.90 6.72 10.75
C ALA A 165 -2.73 7.55 11.31
N GLY A 166 -2.44 8.73 10.75
CA GLY A 166 -1.27 9.54 11.12
C GLY A 166 0.03 9.12 10.43
N THR A 167 -0.06 8.33 9.36
CA THR A 167 1.09 7.91 8.56
C THR A 167 1.23 8.79 7.30
N ALA A 168 2.43 8.90 6.75
CA ALA A 168 2.69 9.62 5.50
C ALA A 168 3.05 8.64 4.38
N LEU A 169 2.44 8.84 3.21
CA LEU A 169 2.81 8.25 1.94
C LEU A 169 3.72 9.22 1.19
N LEU A 170 4.79 8.71 0.58
CA LEU A 170 5.77 9.52 -0.15
C LEU A 170 6.46 8.72 -1.25
N THR A 171 6.71 9.37 -2.39
CA THR A 171 7.48 8.82 -3.51
C THR A 171 8.98 8.99 -3.31
N ILE A 172 9.75 8.06 -3.90
CA ILE A 172 11.22 7.99 -3.85
C ILE A 172 11.71 7.48 -5.20
N TYR A 173 12.90 7.90 -5.62
CA TYR A 173 13.63 7.30 -6.75
C TYR A 173 15.00 6.80 -6.29
N GLU A 174 15.45 5.69 -6.87
CA GLU A 174 16.78 5.12 -6.66
C GLU A 174 17.42 4.76 -8.01
N VAL A 175 18.71 5.07 -8.18
CA VAL A 175 19.50 4.58 -9.33
C VAL A 175 19.90 3.13 -9.08
N ILE A 176 19.44 2.20 -9.93
CA ILE A 176 19.85 0.79 -9.87
C ILE A 176 20.36 0.31 -11.23
N GLN A 177 21.17 -0.75 -11.22
CA GLN A 177 21.60 -1.44 -12.43
C GLN A 177 20.60 -2.54 -12.81
N ALA A 178 20.18 -2.57 -14.08
CA ALA A 178 19.18 -3.47 -14.62
C ALA A 178 19.64 -4.11 -15.96
N ASP A 179 19.06 -5.27 -16.28
CA ASP A 179 19.20 -5.87 -17.61
C ASP A 179 18.15 -5.28 -18.55
N LEU A 180 18.62 -4.52 -19.55
CA LEU A 180 17.79 -3.84 -20.52
C LEU A 180 17.87 -4.48 -21.92
N SER A 181 18.48 -5.68 -22.04
CA SER A 181 18.65 -6.40 -23.30
C SER A 181 17.35 -6.74 -24.01
N ALA A 182 16.23 -6.72 -23.29
CA ALA A 182 14.88 -6.96 -23.82
C ALA A 182 14.15 -5.67 -24.28
N VAL A 183 14.71 -4.48 -24.06
CA VAL A 183 14.02 -3.18 -24.26
C VAL A 183 14.54 -2.46 -25.51
N PRO A 184 13.69 -1.85 -26.37
CA PRO A 184 14.14 -1.07 -27.52
C PRO A 184 14.86 0.26 -27.15
N ILE A 185 15.96 0.55 -27.84
CA ILE A 185 16.63 1.86 -27.82
C ILE A 185 15.99 2.83 -28.82
N LYS A 186 15.86 4.10 -28.43
CA LYS A 186 15.43 5.21 -29.30
C LYS A 186 16.49 5.44 -30.40
N GLN A 187 16.20 5.04 -31.64
CA GLN A 187 16.95 5.58 -32.79
C GLN A 187 16.56 7.05 -33.02
N ASP A 188 17.43 7.84 -33.65
CA ASP A 188 17.30 9.29 -33.94
C ASP A 188 16.06 9.63 -34.81
N ILE A 189 14.86 9.59 -34.25
CA ILE A 189 13.61 10.06 -34.89
C ILE A 189 13.43 11.59 -34.65
N LEU A 190 14.38 12.26 -33.99
CA LEU A 190 14.35 13.71 -33.70
C LEU A 190 15.27 14.58 -34.59
N GLN A 191 15.65 14.13 -35.79
CA GLN A 191 16.28 15.01 -36.79
C GLN A 191 15.29 15.67 -37.75
N ARG A 192 14.48 16.59 -37.22
CA ARG A 192 13.59 17.57 -37.92
C ARG A 192 12.51 16.96 -38.85
N PRO A 193 11.29 17.54 -38.91
CA PRO A 193 10.28 17.08 -39.84
C PRO A 193 10.78 17.23 -41.30
N PRO A 194 10.80 16.15 -42.11
CA PRO A 194 11.20 16.26 -43.49
C PRO A 194 10.17 17.12 -44.24
N LYS A 195 10.62 18.16 -44.95
CA LYS A 195 9.75 19.09 -45.71
C LYS A 195 8.98 18.45 -46.89
N ARG A 196 9.00 17.11 -47.02
CA ARG A 196 8.24 16.31 -47.99
C ARG A 196 7.93 14.93 -47.37
N PRO A 197 6.75 14.35 -47.64
CA PRO A 197 6.42 13.02 -47.15
C PRO A 197 7.30 11.95 -47.81
N ILE A 198 7.93 11.10 -46.99
CA ILE A 198 8.72 9.96 -47.46
C ILE A 198 7.77 8.78 -47.64
N SER A 199 7.49 8.43 -48.90
CA SER A 199 6.63 7.30 -49.26
C SER A 199 7.36 5.95 -49.15
N ARG A 200 7.52 5.42 -47.93
CA ARG A 200 7.57 3.99 -47.54
C ARG A 200 8.15 3.83 -46.12
N PRO A 201 7.52 3.05 -45.21
CA PRO A 201 8.14 2.66 -43.95
C PRO A 201 9.29 1.66 -44.21
N VAL A 202 10.37 1.79 -43.43
CA VAL A 202 11.50 0.86 -43.46
C VAL A 202 11.42 -0.04 -42.23
N ASN A 203 10.92 -1.27 -42.40
CA ASN A 203 10.95 -2.27 -41.33
C ASN A 203 12.39 -2.73 -41.09
N LYS A 204 13.07 -2.09 -40.14
CA LYS A 204 14.21 -2.64 -39.43
C LYS A 204 13.84 -2.75 -37.95
N PRO A 205 14.14 -3.87 -37.26
CA PRO A 205 13.99 -3.93 -35.81
C PRO A 205 14.89 -2.88 -35.16
N LEU A 206 14.38 -2.22 -34.12
CA LEU A 206 15.16 -1.29 -33.32
C LEU A 206 16.30 -2.05 -32.60
N PRO A 207 17.48 -1.43 -32.41
CA PRO A 207 18.51 -1.98 -31.55
C PRO A 207 17.99 -2.09 -30.12
N LEU A 208 18.34 -3.18 -29.44
CA LEU A 208 17.94 -3.45 -28.05
C LEU A 208 18.96 -2.86 -27.05
N GLY A 209 18.51 -2.69 -25.81
CA GLY A 209 19.26 -2.09 -24.71
C GLY A 209 20.49 -2.90 -24.26
N PRO A 210 21.31 -2.33 -23.37
CA PRO A 210 22.46 -3.02 -22.79
C PRO A 210 22.02 -4.09 -21.77
N GLU A 211 22.73 -5.21 -21.71
CA GLU A 211 22.60 -6.24 -20.64
C GLU A 211 22.83 -5.68 -19.22
N LYS A 212 23.44 -4.49 -19.12
CA LYS A 212 23.73 -3.77 -17.87
C LYS A 212 23.57 -2.27 -18.10
N GLY A 213 22.33 -1.79 -18.06
CA GLY A 213 22.01 -0.37 -18.03
C GLY A 213 21.73 0.11 -16.60
N PHE A 214 21.61 1.42 -16.43
CA PHE A 214 21.10 2.03 -15.21
C PHE A 214 19.70 2.61 -15.44
N VAL A 215 18.83 2.45 -14.44
CA VAL A 215 17.46 2.94 -14.44
C VAL A 215 17.20 3.77 -13.18
N TRP A 216 16.31 4.76 -13.29
CA TRP A 216 15.64 5.31 -12.11
C TRP A 216 14.47 4.40 -11.79
N ASP A 217 14.61 3.66 -10.69
CA ASP A 217 13.56 2.81 -10.16
C ASP A 217 12.67 3.62 -9.22
N SER A 218 11.35 3.49 -9.38
CA SER A 218 10.38 4.21 -8.56
C SER A 218 9.99 3.38 -7.34
N LEU A 219 10.01 4.03 -6.19
CA LEU A 219 9.56 3.47 -4.92
C LEU A 219 8.50 4.37 -4.30
N PHE A 220 7.73 3.80 -3.37
CA PHE A 220 7.04 4.59 -2.37
C PHE A 220 7.18 3.95 -0.99
N GLN A 221 7.06 4.79 0.04
CA GLN A 221 7.04 4.36 1.44
C GLN A 221 5.75 4.82 2.11
N GLU A 222 5.29 4.04 3.08
CA GLU A 222 4.46 4.53 4.18
C GLU A 222 5.36 4.61 5.43
N ILE A 223 5.40 5.77 6.06
CA ILE A 223 6.13 5.99 7.32
C ILE A 223 5.20 6.54 8.40
N ASP A 224 5.53 6.27 9.65
CA ASP A 224 4.89 6.95 10.79
C ASP A 224 5.42 8.40 10.91
N ILE A 225 4.52 9.39 10.97
CA ILE A 225 4.91 10.81 10.94
C ILE A 225 5.59 11.24 12.25
N GLU A 226 5.17 10.67 13.40
CA GLU A 226 5.67 11.06 14.72
C GLU A 226 7.11 10.55 14.96
N THR A 227 7.35 9.27 14.64
CA THR A 227 8.60 8.55 14.91
C THR A 227 9.56 8.50 13.71
N GLY A 228 9.06 8.61 12.48
CA GLY A 228 9.82 8.35 11.26
C GLY A 228 10.06 6.86 10.97
N GLU A 229 9.37 5.94 11.67
CA GLU A 229 9.49 4.50 11.41
C GLU A 229 8.94 4.11 10.04
N LEU A 230 9.65 3.23 9.33
CA LEU A 230 9.20 2.66 8.06
C LEU A 230 8.16 1.57 8.29
N LEU A 231 6.93 1.80 7.85
CA LEU A 231 5.82 0.86 8.00
C LEU A 231 5.67 -0.04 6.76
N PHE A 232 5.85 0.53 5.56
CA PHE A 232 5.76 -0.19 4.30
C PHE A 232 6.70 0.43 3.25
N GLN A 233 7.30 -0.40 2.40
CA GLN A 233 8.07 0.06 1.23
C GLN A 233 7.75 -0.83 0.04
N TRP A 234 7.55 -0.21 -1.12
CA TRP A 234 7.28 -0.87 -2.39
C TRP A 234 8.22 -0.37 -3.48
N ARG A 235 8.53 -1.22 -4.47
CA ARG A 235 9.53 -0.97 -5.53
C ARG A 235 9.04 -1.44 -6.89
N ALA A 236 9.03 -0.57 -7.89
CA ALA A 236 8.50 -0.88 -9.23
C ALA A 236 9.20 -2.08 -9.89
N SER A 237 10.54 -2.14 -9.87
CA SER A 237 11.32 -3.20 -10.52
C SER A 237 11.14 -4.62 -9.94
N ASP A 238 10.57 -4.79 -8.76
CA ASP A 238 10.22 -6.11 -8.20
C ASP A 238 8.87 -6.63 -8.73
N HIS A 239 8.07 -5.79 -9.41
CA HIS A 239 6.67 -6.08 -9.76
C HIS A 239 6.29 -5.81 -11.23
N PHE A 240 7.03 -4.95 -11.94
CA PHE A 240 6.75 -4.56 -13.32
C PHE A 240 7.94 -4.83 -14.24
N ASP A 241 7.67 -5.23 -15.49
CA ASP A 241 8.70 -5.47 -16.50
C ASP A 241 9.06 -4.17 -17.24
N TYR A 242 10.35 -3.93 -17.48
CA TYR A 242 10.85 -2.77 -18.23
C TYR A 242 10.22 -2.64 -19.63
N GLN A 243 9.91 -3.75 -20.31
CA GLN A 243 9.23 -3.76 -21.61
C GLN A 243 7.82 -3.16 -21.57
N GLN A 244 7.20 -3.01 -20.39
CA GLN A 244 5.90 -2.35 -20.28
C GLN A 244 5.98 -0.87 -20.63
N SER A 245 7.15 -0.24 -20.50
CA SER A 245 7.32 1.19 -20.75
C SER A 245 7.01 1.58 -22.19
N TYR A 246 6.32 2.69 -22.35
CA TYR A 246 6.18 3.39 -23.62
C TYR A 246 7.36 4.33 -23.88
N GLU A 247 8.13 4.72 -22.85
CA GLU A 247 9.33 5.54 -23.04
C GLU A 247 10.51 4.69 -23.54
N PRO A 248 11.04 4.90 -24.75
CA PRO A 248 12.21 4.16 -25.22
C PRO A 248 13.49 4.59 -24.50
N ILE A 249 14.49 3.70 -24.43
CA ILE A 249 15.78 4.05 -23.82
C ILE A 249 16.45 5.15 -24.65
N ALA A 250 16.58 6.34 -24.06
CA ALA A 250 17.36 7.46 -24.59
C ALA A 250 18.81 7.46 -24.05
N SER A 251 18.97 7.09 -22.77
CA SER A 251 20.25 6.90 -22.08
C SER A 251 20.03 5.94 -20.91
N ALA A 252 21.04 5.15 -20.57
CA ALA A 252 21.02 4.22 -19.43
C ALA A 252 22.41 4.13 -18.77
N THR A 253 23.08 5.28 -18.61
CA THR A 253 24.32 5.41 -17.81
C THR A 253 23.98 5.79 -16.38
N GLU A 254 24.89 5.65 -15.44
CA GLU A 254 24.63 5.97 -14.03
C GLU A 254 24.20 7.45 -13.85
N GLU A 255 24.88 8.36 -14.54
CA GLU A 255 24.62 9.81 -14.51
C GLU A 255 23.37 10.24 -15.29
N LYS A 256 22.92 9.40 -16.23
CA LYS A 256 21.73 9.61 -17.07
C LYS A 256 21.01 8.27 -17.22
N SER A 257 20.45 7.85 -16.10
CA SER A 257 19.70 6.60 -15.98
C SER A 257 18.37 6.72 -16.73
N TRP A 258 17.82 5.59 -17.16
CA TRP A 258 16.56 5.58 -17.90
C TRP A 258 15.37 5.65 -16.94
N ASP A 259 14.51 6.67 -17.14
CA ASP A 259 13.23 6.81 -16.46
C ASP A 259 12.15 5.98 -17.19
N TRP A 260 11.96 4.74 -16.73
CA TRP A 260 11.09 3.77 -17.40
C TRP A 260 9.66 3.73 -16.84
N PHE A 261 9.46 4.18 -15.60
CA PHE A 261 8.21 3.98 -14.84
C PHE A 261 7.50 5.32 -14.58
N HIS A 262 8.22 6.28 -13.99
CA HIS A 262 7.73 7.62 -13.66
C HIS A 262 6.42 7.60 -12.84
N LEU A 263 6.54 7.19 -11.58
CA LEU A 263 5.47 7.22 -10.57
C LEU A 263 5.15 8.67 -10.17
N ASN A 264 3.88 9.10 -10.31
CA ASN A 264 3.49 10.50 -10.06
C ASN A 264 2.30 10.73 -9.10
N SER A 265 1.57 9.70 -8.69
CA SER A 265 0.69 9.75 -7.52
C SER A 265 0.62 8.39 -6.81
N VAL A 266 0.41 8.44 -5.48
CA VAL A 266 0.18 7.28 -4.61
C VAL A 266 -0.86 7.69 -3.56
N VAL A 267 -1.96 6.96 -3.45
CA VAL A 267 -2.96 7.12 -2.38
C VAL A 267 -3.43 5.78 -1.83
N LYS A 268 -3.78 5.75 -0.55
CA LYS A 268 -4.19 4.53 0.18
C LYS A 268 -5.71 4.50 0.39
N ASP A 269 -6.32 3.33 0.19
CA ASP A 269 -7.74 3.09 0.47
C ASP A 269 -7.99 2.57 1.90
N ASN A 270 -9.26 2.48 2.29
CA ASN A 270 -9.67 2.01 3.63
C ASN A 270 -9.46 0.49 3.83
N ALA A 271 -9.21 -0.29 2.78
CA ALA A 271 -8.76 -1.69 2.91
C ALA A 271 -7.25 -1.78 3.20
N GLY A 272 -6.53 -0.69 2.93
CA GLY A 272 -5.09 -0.51 3.12
C GLY A 272 -4.28 -0.62 1.83
N ASN A 273 -4.91 -0.81 0.67
CA ASN A 273 -4.24 -0.96 -0.62
C ASN A 273 -3.87 0.41 -1.21
N TYR A 274 -2.89 0.42 -2.11
CA TYR A 274 -2.37 1.64 -2.73
C TYR A 274 -2.81 1.75 -4.18
N LEU A 275 -3.50 2.82 -4.55
CA LEU A 275 -3.70 3.23 -5.93
C LEU A 275 -2.49 4.07 -6.36
N ILE A 276 -1.85 3.68 -7.47
CA ILE A 276 -0.65 4.33 -7.99
C ILE A 276 -0.81 4.75 -9.46
N CYS A 277 -0.25 5.91 -9.81
CA CYS A 277 -0.30 6.47 -11.16
C CYS A 277 1.08 6.46 -11.82
N ILE A 278 1.16 5.85 -13.00
CA ILE A 278 2.41 5.47 -13.65
C ILE A 278 2.46 6.07 -15.06
N ARG A 279 3.18 7.20 -15.21
CA ARG A 279 3.15 8.02 -16.44
C ARG A 279 3.70 7.28 -17.65
N HIS A 280 4.88 6.66 -17.53
CA HIS A 280 5.57 6.04 -18.67
C HIS A 280 5.04 4.64 -19.03
N LEU A 281 4.23 4.03 -18.16
CA LEU A 281 3.47 2.82 -18.50
C LEU A 281 2.07 3.13 -19.08
N ARG A 282 1.60 4.38 -18.98
CA ARG A 282 0.21 4.79 -19.27
C ARG A 282 -0.81 3.98 -18.46
N THR A 283 -0.47 3.68 -17.21
CA THR A 283 -1.20 2.76 -16.33
C THR A 283 -1.55 3.42 -14.99
N ILE A 284 -2.73 3.08 -14.47
CA ILE A 284 -3.07 3.24 -13.05
C ILE A 284 -3.16 1.83 -12.46
N ALA A 285 -2.47 1.55 -11.36
CA ALA A 285 -2.43 0.21 -10.75
C ALA A 285 -2.89 0.24 -9.29
N ASN A 286 -3.42 -0.87 -8.79
CA ASN A 286 -3.73 -1.04 -7.38
C ASN A 286 -2.86 -2.14 -6.78
N ILE A 287 -2.28 -1.86 -5.62
CA ILE A 287 -1.24 -2.64 -4.96
C ILE A 287 -1.73 -3.10 -3.60
N ASP A 288 -1.70 -4.40 -3.33
CA ASP A 288 -2.08 -4.96 -2.03
C ASP A 288 -1.23 -4.39 -0.90
N GLY A 289 -1.91 -3.85 0.12
CA GLY A 289 -1.29 -3.07 1.20
C GLY A 289 -0.38 -3.84 2.15
N ARG A 290 -0.31 -5.18 2.03
CA ARG A 290 0.37 -6.08 2.97
C ARG A 290 1.45 -6.91 2.30
N THR A 291 1.26 -7.24 1.02
CA THR A 291 2.12 -8.13 0.23
C THR A 291 2.85 -7.41 -0.89
N GLY A 292 2.41 -6.21 -1.28
CA GLY A 292 2.96 -5.46 -2.42
C GLY A 292 2.57 -6.02 -3.79
N VAL A 293 1.70 -7.02 -3.85
CA VAL A 293 1.25 -7.63 -5.12
C VAL A 293 0.36 -6.65 -5.89
N VAL A 294 0.59 -6.52 -7.20
CA VAL A 294 -0.31 -5.78 -8.10
C VAL A 294 -1.63 -6.54 -8.22
N LEU A 295 -2.72 -5.97 -7.72
CA LEU A 295 -4.06 -6.56 -7.74
C LEU A 295 -4.73 -6.41 -9.11
N TRP A 296 -4.57 -5.24 -9.73
CA TRP A 296 -5.06 -4.96 -11.09
C TRP A 296 -4.37 -3.73 -11.69
N GLN A 297 -4.51 -3.59 -13.01
CA GLN A 297 -4.04 -2.45 -13.78
C GLN A 297 -5.17 -1.91 -14.67
N LEU A 298 -5.34 -0.60 -14.72
CA LEU A 298 -6.22 0.12 -15.64
C LEU A 298 -5.35 0.85 -16.67
N GLY A 299 -5.64 0.63 -17.95
CA GLY A 299 -4.86 1.20 -19.06
C GLY A 299 -3.52 0.50 -19.32
N GLY A 300 -2.71 1.11 -20.19
CA GLY A 300 -1.40 0.61 -20.59
C GLY A 300 -1.43 -0.73 -21.36
N LYS A 301 -0.27 -1.40 -21.41
CA LYS A 301 -0.11 -2.68 -22.15
C LYS A 301 -0.74 -3.88 -21.44
N PHE A 302 -0.99 -3.78 -20.13
CA PHE A 302 -1.44 -4.88 -19.25
C PHE A 302 -2.79 -4.57 -18.57
N ASN A 303 -3.65 -3.81 -19.26
CA ASN A 303 -4.98 -3.45 -18.80
C ASN A 303 -5.82 -4.68 -18.41
N SER A 304 -6.32 -4.69 -17.18
CA SER A 304 -7.14 -5.75 -16.57
C SER A 304 -8.64 -5.57 -16.83
N PHE A 305 -9.09 -4.40 -17.29
CA PHE A 305 -10.50 -4.04 -17.39
C PHE A 305 -11.04 -4.11 -18.81
N LYS A 306 -12.23 -4.70 -18.99
CA LYS A 306 -13.00 -4.53 -20.22
C LYS A 306 -13.58 -3.12 -20.26
N ASP A 307 -13.11 -2.31 -21.20
CA ASP A 307 -13.62 -0.97 -21.46
C ASP A 307 -15.01 -1.02 -22.11
N LEU A 308 -15.99 -0.33 -21.53
CA LEU A 308 -17.38 -0.23 -22.01
C LEU A 308 -17.68 1.10 -22.73
N SER A 309 -16.65 1.91 -22.96
CA SER A 309 -16.70 3.27 -23.53
C SER A 309 -15.83 3.41 -24.78
N ASN A 310 -15.68 2.32 -25.55
CA ASN A 310 -14.88 2.27 -26.77
C ASN A 310 -13.40 2.71 -26.56
N SER A 311 -12.78 2.22 -25.48
CA SER A 311 -11.40 2.50 -25.07
C SER A 311 -11.17 3.86 -24.40
N ALA A 312 -12.20 4.72 -24.29
CA ALA A 312 -12.06 6.05 -23.70
C ALA A 312 -11.83 6.03 -22.17
N ALA A 313 -12.12 4.92 -21.48
CA ALA A 313 -11.83 4.75 -20.05
C ALA A 313 -10.40 4.22 -19.78
N THR A 314 -9.69 3.80 -20.82
CA THR A 314 -8.44 3.02 -20.70
C THR A 314 -7.28 3.54 -21.56
N GLN A 315 -7.52 4.47 -22.50
CA GLN A 315 -6.50 5.07 -23.39
C GLN A 315 -6.11 6.51 -23.01
N PHE A 316 -5.89 6.78 -21.72
CA PHE A 316 -5.21 7.99 -21.27
C PHE A 316 -3.70 7.93 -21.55
N ILE A 317 -3.03 9.09 -21.69
CA ILE A 317 -1.61 9.15 -22.08
C ILE A 317 -0.85 10.16 -21.23
N GLY A 318 0.16 9.65 -20.50
CA GLY A 318 1.04 10.47 -19.68
C GLY A 318 0.36 11.08 -18.45
N GLN A 319 -0.75 10.48 -18.03
CA GLN A 319 -1.66 10.94 -16.99
C GLN A 319 -0.99 11.22 -15.62
N HIS A 320 -1.60 12.12 -14.87
CA HIS A 320 -1.17 12.59 -13.55
C HIS A 320 -2.32 12.54 -12.54
N ASP A 321 -1.94 12.57 -11.26
CA ASP A 321 -2.86 12.79 -10.12
C ASP A 321 -4.07 11.85 -10.15
N ALA A 322 -3.82 10.54 -10.33
CA ALA A 322 -4.87 9.56 -10.19
C ALA A 322 -5.28 9.45 -8.72
N GLN A 323 -6.58 9.59 -8.47
CA GLN A 323 -7.21 9.64 -7.17
C GLN A 323 -8.47 8.76 -7.16
N TRP A 324 -8.87 8.28 -5.98
CA TRP A 324 -10.20 7.70 -5.79
C TRP A 324 -11.25 8.81 -5.73
N GLY A 325 -12.34 8.67 -6.50
CA GLY A 325 -13.43 9.63 -6.56
C GLY A 325 -14.12 9.80 -5.20
N PRO A 326 -14.27 11.04 -4.67
CA PRO A 326 -14.84 11.27 -3.35
C PRO A 326 -16.25 10.65 -3.19
N GLY A 327 -16.46 9.91 -2.10
CA GLY A 327 -17.74 9.26 -1.81
C GLY A 327 -18.10 8.06 -2.72
N SER A 328 -17.27 7.70 -3.71
CA SER A 328 -17.54 6.60 -4.66
C SER A 328 -17.45 5.20 -4.07
N ASN A 329 -16.95 5.05 -2.83
CA ASN A 329 -16.61 3.77 -2.21
C ASN A 329 -15.72 2.89 -3.12
N TYR A 330 -14.68 3.51 -3.70
CA TYR A 330 -13.67 2.88 -4.56
C TYR A 330 -14.22 2.31 -5.89
N SER A 331 -15.30 2.93 -6.40
CA SER A 331 -15.88 2.61 -7.71
C SER A 331 -15.66 3.68 -8.78
N GLU A 332 -15.04 4.82 -8.45
CA GLU A 332 -14.65 5.83 -9.45
C GLU A 332 -13.19 6.25 -9.25
N ILE A 333 -12.46 6.45 -10.34
CA ILE A 333 -11.10 6.96 -10.40
C ILE A 333 -11.13 8.27 -11.19
N THR A 334 -10.48 9.30 -10.66
CA THR A 334 -10.30 10.60 -11.32
C THR A 334 -8.83 10.81 -11.63
N LEU A 335 -8.52 11.43 -12.77
CA LEU A 335 -7.16 11.74 -13.19
C LEU A 335 -7.10 13.00 -14.06
N PHE A 336 -5.92 13.61 -14.14
CA PHE A 336 -5.59 14.59 -15.16
C PHE A 336 -4.90 13.86 -16.32
N ASP A 337 -5.56 13.75 -17.47
CA ASP A 337 -5.01 13.09 -18.66
C ASP A 337 -4.38 14.14 -19.59
N ASN A 338 -3.04 14.16 -19.60
CA ASN A 338 -2.24 15.10 -20.37
C ASN A 338 -2.38 14.93 -21.89
N ARG A 339 -2.80 13.73 -22.34
CA ARG A 339 -2.72 13.25 -23.73
C ARG A 339 -1.34 13.42 -24.38
N ALA A 340 -0.28 13.36 -23.56
CA ALA A 340 1.09 13.54 -24.02
C ALA A 340 2.17 12.88 -23.17
N ASP A 341 3.14 12.30 -23.88
CA ASP A 341 4.43 11.83 -23.39
C ASP A 341 5.53 12.08 -24.44
N TRP A 342 6.76 11.61 -24.22
CA TRP A 342 7.88 11.87 -25.15
C TRP A 342 7.82 11.08 -26.47
N THR A 343 6.76 10.27 -26.66
CA THR A 343 6.48 9.51 -27.88
C THR A 343 5.20 9.96 -28.59
N TYR A 344 4.29 10.65 -27.88
CA TYR A 344 2.97 11.03 -28.37
C TYR A 344 2.60 12.46 -27.96
N HIS A 345 2.24 13.29 -28.94
CA HIS A 345 1.89 14.71 -28.74
C HIS A 345 1.00 15.24 -29.87
N ASP A 346 0.21 14.36 -30.49
CA ASP A 346 -0.57 14.67 -31.70
C ASP A 346 -1.92 15.37 -31.39
N GLU A 347 -2.54 15.07 -30.24
CA GLU A 347 -3.85 15.64 -29.86
C GLU A 347 -3.77 17.12 -29.42
N GLN A 348 -2.66 17.53 -28.80
CA GLN A 348 -2.40 18.90 -28.31
C GLN A 348 -3.56 19.53 -27.50
N VAL A 349 -4.13 18.75 -26.59
CA VAL A 349 -5.12 19.17 -25.59
C VAL A 349 -4.96 18.31 -24.34
N SER A 350 -5.27 18.84 -23.15
CA SER A 350 -5.31 18.06 -21.92
C SER A 350 -6.67 18.22 -21.24
N TRP A 351 -7.15 17.17 -20.58
CA TRP A 351 -8.48 17.11 -19.97
C TRP A 351 -8.49 16.38 -18.62
N GLY A 352 -9.48 16.70 -17.81
CA GLY A 352 -9.80 15.91 -16.63
C GLY A 352 -10.69 14.73 -16.99
N THR A 353 -10.42 13.54 -16.46
CA THR A 353 -11.16 12.32 -16.79
C THR A 353 -11.66 11.65 -15.52
N ARG A 354 -12.94 11.22 -15.52
CA ARG A 354 -13.53 10.40 -14.46
C ARG A 354 -14.00 9.06 -15.02
N VAL A 355 -13.48 7.97 -14.46
CA VAL A 355 -13.73 6.59 -14.89
C VAL A 355 -14.42 5.82 -13.75
N HIS A 356 -15.52 5.15 -14.05
CA HIS A 356 -16.14 4.16 -13.16
C HIS A 356 -15.47 2.80 -13.35
N VAL A 357 -15.13 2.13 -12.26
CA VAL A 357 -14.54 0.78 -12.24
C VAL A 357 -15.41 -0.19 -11.46
N ASP A 358 -15.78 -1.29 -12.10
CA ASP A 358 -16.38 -2.45 -11.48
C ASP A 358 -15.28 -3.49 -11.22
N LEU A 359 -14.88 -3.61 -9.95
CA LEU A 359 -13.82 -4.52 -9.50
C LEU A 359 -14.28 -6.00 -9.40
N VAL A 360 -15.57 -6.28 -9.58
CA VAL A 360 -16.13 -7.66 -9.56
C VAL A 360 -16.21 -8.22 -10.98
N ASN A 361 -16.73 -7.43 -11.91
CA ASN A 361 -16.84 -7.80 -13.32
C ASN A 361 -15.60 -7.42 -14.15
N MET A 362 -14.64 -6.70 -13.54
CA MET A 362 -13.46 -6.13 -14.20
C MET A 362 -13.84 -5.33 -15.45
N THR A 363 -14.74 -4.36 -15.29
CA THR A 363 -15.15 -3.44 -16.37
C THR A 363 -14.88 -1.98 -16.02
N ALA A 364 -14.46 -1.19 -17.00
CA ALA A 364 -14.24 0.25 -16.86
C ALA A 364 -15.16 1.04 -17.80
N THR A 365 -15.73 2.14 -17.32
CA THR A 365 -16.65 3.00 -18.09
C THR A 365 -16.29 4.47 -17.88
N LEU A 366 -16.18 5.24 -18.95
CA LEU A 366 -15.98 6.68 -18.88
C LEU A 366 -17.26 7.34 -18.37
N VAL A 367 -17.13 8.15 -17.31
CA VAL A 367 -18.27 8.88 -16.69
C VAL A 367 -18.33 10.32 -17.20
N ALA A 368 -17.18 11.00 -17.26
CA ALA A 368 -17.10 12.40 -17.69
C ALA A 368 -15.68 12.77 -18.16
N GLU A 369 -15.62 13.71 -19.11
CA GLU A 369 -14.42 14.40 -19.57
C GLU A 369 -14.61 15.91 -19.41
N TYR A 370 -13.56 16.60 -18.98
CA TYR A 370 -13.56 18.03 -18.68
C TYR A 370 -12.50 18.71 -19.54
N ILE A 371 -12.94 19.38 -20.61
CA ILE A 371 -12.10 19.87 -21.69
C ILE A 371 -12.12 21.40 -21.71
N HIS A 372 -10.96 22.05 -21.72
CA HIS A 372 -10.92 23.51 -21.86
C HIS A 372 -11.33 23.95 -23.27
N PRO A 373 -12.23 24.95 -23.44
CA PRO A 373 -12.67 25.40 -24.76
C PRO A 373 -11.57 25.96 -25.66
N GLU A 374 -10.49 26.51 -25.08
CA GLU A 374 -9.31 27.00 -25.81
C GLU A 374 -8.25 25.89 -26.01
N HIS A 375 -8.60 24.63 -25.72
CA HIS A 375 -7.73 23.46 -25.87
C HIS A 375 -6.36 23.60 -25.17
N VAL A 376 -6.38 24.05 -23.89
CA VAL A 376 -5.17 24.14 -23.06
C VAL A 376 -4.45 22.79 -23.03
N TYR A 377 -3.16 22.82 -23.34
CA TYR A 377 -2.33 21.63 -23.49
C TYR A 377 -1.15 21.69 -22.52
N SER A 378 -1.03 20.69 -21.65
CA SER A 378 0.07 20.56 -20.69
C SER A 378 0.78 19.24 -20.92
N VAL A 379 2.02 19.27 -21.43
CA VAL A 379 2.75 18.04 -21.82
C VAL A 379 3.08 17.11 -20.63
N SER A 380 3.01 17.63 -19.41
CA SER A 380 3.27 16.94 -18.15
C SER A 380 2.54 17.66 -17.00
N GLN A 381 2.51 17.04 -15.82
CA GLN A 381 1.97 17.61 -14.58
C GLN A 381 0.47 17.89 -14.63
N GLY A 382 -0.06 18.44 -13.55
CA GLY A 382 -1.46 18.81 -13.41
C GLY A 382 -2.19 18.05 -12.31
N SER A 383 -3.38 18.55 -12.00
CA SER A 383 -4.25 18.05 -10.94
C SER A 383 -5.70 17.93 -11.40
N TYR A 384 -6.40 16.96 -10.81
CA TYR A 384 -7.85 16.84 -10.87
C TYR A 384 -8.40 16.85 -9.45
N GLN A 385 -9.29 17.79 -9.14
CA GLN A 385 -9.95 17.85 -7.83
C GLN A 385 -11.47 17.97 -7.98
N THR A 386 -12.22 17.02 -7.43
CA THR A 386 -13.66 17.19 -7.19
C THR A 386 -13.87 18.02 -5.92
N LEU A 387 -14.59 19.12 -6.04
CA LEU A 387 -14.90 20.03 -4.94
C LEU A 387 -16.16 19.58 -4.18
N PRO A 388 -16.38 20.02 -2.92
CA PRO A 388 -17.53 19.59 -2.11
C PRO A 388 -18.92 19.93 -2.70
N ASN A 389 -19.00 20.93 -3.57
CA ASN A 389 -20.20 21.31 -4.32
C ASN A 389 -20.44 20.44 -5.58
N GLY A 390 -19.54 19.50 -5.90
CA GLY A 390 -19.57 18.64 -7.09
C GLY A 390 -18.89 19.21 -8.33
N ASN A 391 -18.42 20.48 -8.29
CA ASN A 391 -17.60 21.05 -9.37
C ASN A 391 -16.24 20.34 -9.46
N VAL A 392 -15.55 20.55 -10.57
CA VAL A 392 -14.25 19.95 -10.87
C VAL A 392 -13.25 21.05 -11.17
N LEU A 393 -12.18 21.12 -10.38
CA LEU A 393 -11.05 22.00 -10.61
C LEU A 393 -9.96 21.23 -11.38
N LEU A 394 -9.47 21.80 -12.47
CA LEU A 394 -8.31 21.32 -13.20
C LEU A 394 -7.15 22.30 -13.05
N GLY A 395 -6.00 21.79 -12.60
CA GLY A 395 -4.73 22.50 -12.62
C GLY A 395 -3.88 22.03 -13.80
N TYR A 396 -3.53 22.92 -14.72
CA TYR A 396 -2.78 22.61 -15.94
C TYR A 396 -1.27 22.73 -15.71
N GLY A 397 -0.69 21.87 -14.86
CA GLY A 397 0.49 22.25 -14.06
C GLY A 397 1.80 22.62 -14.78
N ASN A 398 1.98 22.23 -16.04
CA ASN A 398 3.10 22.70 -16.88
C ASN A 398 2.89 24.11 -17.49
N ASN A 399 1.67 24.65 -17.38
CA ASN A 399 1.29 26.00 -17.74
C ASN A 399 0.85 26.76 -16.48
N GLY A 400 0.80 28.08 -16.56
CA GLY A 400 0.17 28.90 -15.51
C GLY A 400 -1.36 28.98 -15.62
N VAL A 401 -2.11 27.87 -15.58
CA VAL A 401 -3.58 27.86 -15.80
C VAL A 401 -4.34 27.03 -14.75
N VAL A 402 -5.48 27.58 -14.30
CA VAL A 402 -6.47 26.90 -13.43
C VAL A 402 -7.89 27.15 -13.95
N SER A 403 -8.67 26.09 -14.09
CA SER A 403 -10.03 26.16 -14.64
C SER A 403 -11.01 25.31 -13.81
N GLU A 404 -12.16 25.87 -13.44
CA GLU A 404 -13.21 25.18 -12.69
C GLU A 404 -14.43 24.92 -13.56
N PHE A 405 -14.95 23.70 -13.51
CA PHE A 405 -16.05 23.20 -14.33
C PHE A 405 -17.22 22.74 -13.45
N ALA A 406 -18.44 22.95 -13.94
CA ALA A 406 -19.63 22.31 -13.39
C ALA A 406 -19.57 20.77 -13.62
N PRO A 407 -20.29 19.95 -12.82
CA PRO A 407 -20.27 18.49 -12.95
C PRO A 407 -20.60 17.94 -14.34
N ASN A 408 -21.25 18.73 -15.20
CA ASN A 408 -21.62 18.39 -16.58
C ASN A 408 -20.59 18.78 -17.66
N GLY A 409 -19.39 19.24 -17.27
CA GLY A 409 -18.34 19.68 -18.18
C GLY A 409 -18.41 21.14 -18.63
N THR A 410 -19.35 21.95 -18.11
CA THR A 410 -19.42 23.39 -18.44
C THR A 410 -18.32 24.16 -17.70
N LEU A 411 -17.40 24.80 -18.42
CA LEU A 411 -16.41 25.71 -17.84
C LEU A 411 -17.10 26.89 -17.14
N LEU A 412 -16.88 27.05 -15.84
CA LEU A 412 -17.42 28.13 -15.02
C LEU A 412 -16.41 29.27 -14.89
N CYS A 413 -15.24 28.99 -14.30
CA CYS A 413 -14.22 29.99 -13.98
C CYS A 413 -12.86 29.59 -14.56
N ASP A 414 -12.04 30.59 -14.90
CA ASP A 414 -10.85 30.38 -15.71
C ASP A 414 -9.81 31.48 -15.45
N ALA A 415 -8.64 31.10 -14.97
CA ALA A 415 -7.65 31.99 -14.37
C ALA A 415 -6.23 31.63 -14.81
N TYR A 416 -5.50 32.62 -15.32
CA TYR A 416 -4.13 32.46 -15.81
C TYR A 416 -3.14 33.24 -14.93
N PHE A 417 -2.01 32.63 -14.60
CA PHE A 417 -0.82 33.26 -14.00
C PHE A 417 0.43 33.15 -14.92
N GLU A 418 0.22 32.73 -16.17
CA GLU A 418 1.18 32.77 -17.29
C GLU A 418 0.45 33.31 -18.54
N PRO A 419 1.09 34.15 -19.38
CA PRO A 419 0.54 34.57 -20.68
C PRO A 419 0.20 33.38 -21.59
N SER A 420 -0.98 33.39 -22.20
CA SER A 420 -1.40 32.28 -23.07
C SER A 420 -0.55 32.13 -24.35
N LYS A 421 0.22 33.15 -24.75
CA LYS A 421 1.22 33.02 -25.82
C LYS A 421 2.43 32.13 -25.45
N ASP A 422 2.67 31.93 -24.15
CA ASP A 422 3.87 31.27 -23.62
C ASP A 422 3.56 29.88 -23.03
N TRP A 423 2.30 29.41 -23.09
CA TRP A 423 1.93 28.04 -22.72
C TRP A 423 2.82 27.00 -23.42
N THR A 424 3.06 25.88 -22.75
CA THR A 424 4.02 24.83 -23.10
C THR A 424 5.51 25.23 -23.07
N SER A 425 5.85 26.49 -22.80
CA SER A 425 7.25 26.90 -22.63
C SER A 425 7.90 26.33 -21.37
N GLY A 426 7.11 26.12 -20.31
CA GLY A 426 7.61 25.81 -18.98
C GLY A 426 8.29 27.00 -18.27
N ASN A 427 8.16 28.22 -18.79
CA ASN A 427 8.65 29.45 -18.16
C ASN A 427 8.04 29.67 -16.77
N VAL A 428 6.73 29.42 -16.65
CA VAL A 428 5.95 29.50 -15.41
C VAL A 428 5.12 28.21 -15.27
N GLN A 429 5.24 27.56 -14.13
CA GLN A 429 4.63 26.25 -13.84
C GLN A 429 4.12 26.26 -12.40
N SER A 430 3.15 25.39 -12.10
CA SER A 430 2.74 25.05 -10.73
C SER A 430 2.19 23.63 -10.76
N TYR A 431 2.93 22.69 -10.20
CA TYR A 431 2.81 21.26 -10.51
C TYR A 431 1.40 20.68 -10.30
N ARG A 432 0.73 21.10 -9.22
CA ARG A 432 -0.72 20.95 -8.99
C ARG A 432 -1.27 22.30 -8.54
N ASN A 433 -2.51 22.58 -8.93
CA ASN A 433 -3.30 23.73 -8.50
C ASN A 433 -4.59 23.20 -7.86
N LEU A 434 -4.89 23.61 -6.63
CA LEU A 434 -5.91 22.97 -5.77
C LEU A 434 -6.69 24.02 -4.97
N LYS A 435 -7.93 23.72 -4.58
CA LYS A 435 -8.74 24.55 -3.67
C LYS A 435 -8.96 23.86 -2.32
N PHE A 436 -8.82 24.60 -1.22
CA PHE A 436 -9.09 24.11 0.14
C PHE A 436 -9.65 25.21 1.05
N ASN A 437 -10.37 24.80 2.09
CA ASN A 437 -10.67 25.69 3.20
C ASN A 437 -9.42 25.79 4.09
N TRP A 438 -9.10 26.98 4.59
CA TRP A 438 -7.96 27.22 5.47
C TRP A 438 -8.27 28.33 6.46
N THR A 439 -7.78 28.18 7.69
CA THR A 439 -7.84 29.21 8.73
C THR A 439 -6.41 29.60 9.07
N GLY A 440 -6.02 30.81 8.71
CA GLY A 440 -4.70 31.38 8.94
C GLY A 440 -4.71 32.36 10.10
N LEU A 441 -3.94 32.05 11.14
CA LEU A 441 -3.83 32.75 12.41
C LEU A 441 -2.37 33.20 12.65
N PRO A 442 -1.78 34.06 11.79
CA PRO A 442 -0.37 34.39 11.85
C PRO A 442 0.03 35.05 13.19
N ASN A 443 1.14 34.59 13.77
CA ASN A 443 1.72 35.15 14.99
C ASN A 443 2.34 36.56 14.82
N THR A 444 2.39 37.08 13.59
CA THR A 444 2.89 38.42 13.27
C THR A 444 1.85 39.49 13.63
N LYS A 445 2.29 40.76 13.73
CA LYS A 445 1.35 41.89 13.79
C LYS A 445 0.88 42.29 12.38
N PRO A 446 -0.30 42.93 12.26
CA PRO A 446 -0.66 43.66 11.06
C PRO A 446 0.42 44.67 10.65
N SER A 447 0.70 44.75 9.35
CA SER A 447 1.64 45.71 8.77
C SER A 447 0.90 46.98 8.35
N LEU A 448 1.49 48.14 8.63
CA LEU A 448 0.93 49.46 8.31
C LEU A 448 2.01 50.34 7.69
N ALA A 449 1.73 50.97 6.56
CA ALA A 449 2.60 51.95 5.92
C ALA A 449 1.82 53.22 5.50
N PHE A 450 2.54 54.33 5.37
CA PHE A 450 2.03 55.58 4.83
C PHE A 450 2.85 56.00 3.62
N ALA A 451 2.17 56.23 2.49
CA ALA A 451 2.82 56.70 1.27
C ALA A 451 1.86 57.58 0.46
N ALA A 452 2.38 58.72 -0.02
CA ALA A 452 1.66 59.63 -0.92
C ALA A 452 0.23 59.97 -0.46
N GLY A 453 0.09 60.36 0.82
CA GLY A 453 -1.20 60.76 1.41
C GLY A 453 -2.16 59.61 1.72
N SER A 454 -1.73 58.34 1.59
CA SER A 454 -2.58 57.17 1.82
C SER A 454 -1.97 56.24 2.85
N LEU A 455 -2.81 55.62 3.69
CA LEU A 455 -2.45 54.50 4.55
C LEU A 455 -2.67 53.18 3.81
N TYR A 456 -1.78 52.23 4.03
CA TYR A 456 -1.81 50.88 3.48
C TYR A 456 -1.68 49.89 4.61
N MET A 457 -2.64 48.97 4.75
CA MET A 457 -2.66 48.00 5.84
C MET A 457 -2.96 46.59 5.34
N SER A 458 -2.19 45.62 5.82
CA SER A 458 -2.30 44.20 5.47
C SER A 458 -1.96 43.33 6.68
N TRP A 459 -2.34 42.06 6.66
CA TRP A 459 -1.87 41.09 7.64
C TRP A 459 -1.60 39.75 6.95
N HIS A 460 -0.33 39.52 6.66
CA HIS A 460 0.15 38.38 5.89
C HIS A 460 -0.21 37.05 6.56
N GLY A 461 -1.05 36.25 5.88
CA GLY A 461 -1.57 34.99 6.39
C GLY A 461 -2.91 35.06 7.13
N SER A 462 -3.46 36.24 7.46
CA SER A 462 -4.67 36.29 8.28
C SER A 462 -5.95 36.08 7.45
N THR A 463 -6.67 34.99 7.71
CA THR A 463 -7.97 34.70 7.05
C THR A 463 -9.16 35.32 7.78
N GLU A 464 -9.01 35.72 9.03
CA GLU A 464 -10.13 36.14 9.89
C GLU A 464 -10.45 37.63 9.84
N VAL A 465 -9.55 38.46 9.31
CA VAL A 465 -9.79 39.91 9.18
C VAL A 465 -10.97 40.18 8.23
N ARG A 466 -11.95 40.95 8.70
CA ARG A 466 -13.07 41.49 7.90
C ARG A 466 -13.06 43.02 7.83
N GLY A 467 -12.36 43.69 8.74
CA GLY A 467 -12.22 45.14 8.72
C GLY A 467 -11.08 45.67 9.58
N TRP A 468 -10.89 46.98 9.48
CA TRP A 468 -9.84 47.72 10.16
C TRP A 468 -10.43 48.87 10.96
N LEU A 469 -9.97 49.03 12.20
CA LEU A 469 -10.18 50.20 13.03
C LEU A 469 -8.88 51.02 13.04
N LEU A 470 -8.89 52.16 12.35
CA LEU A 470 -7.79 53.12 12.38
C LEU A 470 -7.88 53.98 13.64
N GLN A 471 -6.76 54.18 14.31
CA GLN A 471 -6.65 55.00 15.52
C GLN A 471 -5.43 55.92 15.44
N HIS A 472 -5.47 57.05 16.15
CA HIS A 472 -4.44 58.08 16.08
C HIS A 472 -4.08 58.70 17.45
N ALA A 473 -2.82 59.06 17.64
CA ALA A 473 -2.27 59.63 18.86
C ALA A 473 -1.23 60.73 18.57
N SER A 474 -0.99 61.63 19.52
CA SER A 474 0.05 62.68 19.40
C SER A 474 1.45 62.19 19.80
N ALA A 475 1.57 60.97 20.35
CA ALA A 475 2.82 60.33 20.74
C ALA A 475 2.71 58.81 20.50
N PRO A 476 3.81 58.08 20.22
CA PRO A 476 3.75 56.67 19.86
C PRO A 476 3.34 55.76 21.03
N GLU A 477 3.63 56.15 22.27
CA GLU A 477 3.17 55.49 23.50
C GLU A 477 1.96 56.20 24.13
N GLY A 478 1.22 57.01 23.34
CA GLY A 478 0.08 57.79 23.79
C GLY A 478 -1.25 57.03 23.80
N SER A 479 -2.30 57.67 24.32
CA SER A 479 -3.67 57.15 24.19
C SER A 479 -4.20 57.36 22.76
N PHE A 480 -4.46 56.27 22.06
CA PHE A 480 -4.97 56.26 20.69
C PHE A 480 -6.49 56.45 20.65
N SER A 481 -6.97 57.55 20.04
CA SER A 481 -8.39 57.78 19.76
C SER A 481 -8.81 57.09 18.45
N GLN A 482 -10.06 56.63 18.34
CA GLN A 482 -10.60 56.11 17.08
C GLN A 482 -10.65 57.21 16.01
N LEU A 483 -10.09 56.94 14.83
CA LEU A 483 -10.15 57.82 13.65
C LEU A 483 -11.33 57.43 12.76
N MET A 484 -11.36 56.17 12.30
CA MET A 484 -12.41 55.62 11.45
C MET A 484 -12.40 54.09 11.45
N ARG A 485 -13.44 53.46 10.89
CA ARG A 485 -13.45 52.04 10.52
C ARG A 485 -13.59 51.91 9.00
N THR A 486 -12.97 50.88 8.43
CA THR A 486 -13.09 50.51 7.01
C THR A 486 -13.23 48.99 6.88
N PRO A 487 -13.99 48.45 5.92
CA PRO A 487 -13.90 47.03 5.58
C PRO A 487 -12.49 46.67 5.07
N LYS A 488 -12.13 45.38 5.13
CA LYS A 488 -10.96 44.85 4.43
C LYS A 488 -11.24 44.85 2.93
N ASP A 489 -10.31 45.40 2.18
CA ASP A 489 -10.26 45.36 0.72
C ASP A 489 -8.96 44.68 0.28
N GLY A 490 -9.07 43.74 -0.67
CA GLY A 490 -7.98 42.88 -1.15
C GLY A 490 -7.10 42.26 -0.04
N PHE A 491 -5.83 42.04 -0.37
CA PHE A 491 -4.77 41.75 0.62
C PHE A 491 -4.36 42.99 1.42
N GLU A 492 -4.20 44.11 0.69
CA GLU A 492 -3.74 45.39 1.19
C GLU A 492 -4.86 46.42 1.05
N THR A 493 -5.44 46.79 2.18
CA THR A 493 -6.49 47.80 2.23
C THR A 493 -5.88 49.19 2.21
N ARG A 494 -6.29 50.01 1.25
CA ARG A 494 -5.86 51.42 1.12
C ARG A 494 -6.91 52.37 1.71
N VAL A 495 -6.45 53.38 2.46
CA VAL A 495 -7.28 54.48 2.94
C VAL A 495 -6.62 55.82 2.62
N ASP A 496 -7.28 56.63 1.79
CA ASP A 496 -6.81 57.98 1.45
C ASP A 496 -7.03 58.96 2.60
N LEU A 497 -5.96 59.49 3.18
CA LEU A 497 -6.02 60.55 4.20
C LEU A 497 -6.18 61.91 3.51
N GLY A 498 -7.37 62.18 2.99
CA GLY A 498 -7.68 63.43 2.31
C GLY A 498 -7.54 64.67 3.22
N VAL A 499 -7.29 65.84 2.60
CA VAL A 499 -6.99 67.16 3.22
C VAL A 499 -7.99 67.63 4.31
N LYS A 500 -9.15 66.97 4.45
CA LYS A 500 -10.17 67.29 5.47
C LYS A 500 -10.13 66.42 6.73
N MET A 501 -9.38 65.31 6.74
CA MET A 501 -9.29 64.44 7.91
C MET A 501 -8.26 64.96 8.91
N LYS A 502 -8.70 65.29 10.13
CA LYS A 502 -7.82 65.70 11.23
C LYS A 502 -7.14 64.47 11.86
N VAL A 503 -6.03 64.05 11.27
CA VAL A 503 -5.21 62.93 11.77
C VAL A 503 -4.14 63.49 12.73
N ARG A 504 -3.76 62.71 13.76
CA ARG A 504 -2.65 63.05 14.68
C ARG A 504 -1.36 62.39 14.19
N GLN A 505 -0.21 62.82 14.71
CA GLN A 505 1.10 62.43 14.20
C GLN A 505 1.32 60.91 14.10
N TYR A 506 0.82 60.12 15.06
CA TYR A 506 0.97 58.67 15.05
C TYR A 506 -0.35 57.98 14.72
N VAL A 507 -0.30 56.95 13.86
CA VAL A 507 -1.45 56.14 13.46
C VAL A 507 -1.14 54.65 13.64
N GLN A 508 -2.12 53.88 14.12
CA GLN A 508 -2.08 52.42 14.16
C GLN A 508 -3.36 51.82 13.54
N ALA A 509 -3.26 50.59 13.06
CA ALA A 509 -4.38 49.84 12.51
C ALA A 509 -4.70 48.63 13.39
N THR A 510 -5.93 48.55 13.86
CA THR A 510 -6.47 47.43 14.63
C THR A 510 -7.27 46.52 13.70
N ALA A 511 -6.85 45.26 13.58
CA ALA A 511 -7.53 44.24 12.80
C ALA A 511 -8.78 43.73 13.52
N LEU A 512 -9.89 43.63 12.80
CA LEU A 512 -11.19 43.20 13.32
C LEU A 512 -11.71 41.97 12.60
N ASP A 513 -12.36 41.07 13.34
CA ASP A 513 -13.08 39.92 12.79
C ASP A 513 -14.50 40.30 12.29
N LYS A 514 -15.27 39.27 11.91
CA LYS A 514 -16.66 39.38 11.45
C LYS A 514 -17.63 39.92 12.53
N ASP A 515 -17.33 39.69 13.80
CA ASP A 515 -18.14 40.06 14.98
C ASP A 515 -17.61 41.38 15.61
N HIS A 516 -16.71 42.07 14.89
CA HIS A 516 -16.04 43.32 15.26
C HIS A 516 -15.14 43.24 16.52
N GLN A 517 -14.74 42.03 16.92
CA GLN A 517 -13.75 41.83 17.98
C GLN A 517 -12.34 42.15 17.49
N ILE A 518 -11.47 42.53 18.43
CA ILE A 518 -10.08 42.87 18.14
C ILE A 518 -9.26 41.59 18.03
N LEU A 519 -8.63 41.39 16.85
CA LEU A 519 -7.71 40.29 16.61
C LEU A 519 -6.27 40.67 16.98
N ALA A 520 -5.77 41.79 16.44
CA ALA A 520 -4.43 42.31 16.68
C ALA A 520 -4.33 43.81 16.35
N VAL A 521 -3.22 44.44 16.74
CA VAL A 521 -2.92 45.85 16.48
C VAL A 521 -1.55 45.96 15.82
N SER A 522 -1.41 46.78 14.78
CA SER A 522 -0.13 47.10 14.15
C SER A 522 0.80 47.83 15.13
N ASP A 523 2.09 47.89 14.82
CA ASP A 523 2.93 48.93 15.41
C ASP A 523 2.47 50.31 14.90
N PRO A 524 2.57 51.38 15.72
CA PRO A 524 2.19 52.72 15.30
C PRO A 524 3.25 53.34 14.39
N ILE A 525 2.82 53.98 13.30
CA ILE A 525 3.69 54.71 12.37
C ILE A 525 3.54 56.22 12.51
N ASP A 526 4.61 56.96 12.23
CA ASP A 526 4.60 58.42 12.14
C ASP A 526 4.14 58.85 10.73
N VAL A 527 3.07 59.65 10.67
CA VAL A 527 2.51 60.23 9.42
C VAL A 527 2.72 61.76 9.36
N GLY A 528 3.55 62.31 10.24
CA GLY A 528 3.70 63.75 10.45
C GLY A 528 4.39 64.51 9.31
N ARG A 529 3.77 65.62 8.91
CA ARG A 529 4.16 66.67 7.92
C ARG A 529 3.59 66.62 6.50
N ASP A 530 2.85 65.57 6.10
CA ASP A 530 2.10 65.59 4.83
C ASP A 530 0.63 66.05 4.97
N LEU A 531 0.19 66.35 6.20
CA LEU A 531 -1.07 67.03 6.51
C LEU A 531 -0.74 68.30 7.32
N GLU A 532 -1.34 69.44 6.95
CA GLU A 532 -1.04 70.75 7.56
C GLU A 532 -1.29 70.72 9.08
N ALA A 533 -0.31 71.25 9.84
CA ALA A 533 -0.36 71.27 11.29
C ALA A 533 -1.54 72.11 11.80
N ILE A 534 -2.30 71.55 12.75
CA ILE A 534 -3.30 72.28 13.54
C ILE A 534 -2.79 72.33 14.98
N GLU A 535 -2.68 73.54 15.52
CA GLU A 535 -2.22 73.80 16.89
C GLU A 535 -3.20 73.23 17.94
N ASP A 536 -2.66 72.77 19.07
CA ASP A 536 -3.43 72.20 20.17
C ASP A 536 -4.29 73.27 20.89
N GLU A 537 -5.61 73.04 20.94
CA GLU A 537 -6.51 73.69 21.91
C GLU A 537 -6.95 72.63 22.94
N PRO A 538 -6.77 72.87 24.26
CA PRO A 538 -6.98 71.84 25.28
C PRO A 538 -8.46 71.66 25.63
N TRP A 539 -8.93 70.42 25.61
CA TRP A 539 -10.26 70.05 26.09
C TRP A 539 -10.25 69.99 27.63
N ALA A 540 -11.13 70.77 28.25
CA ALA A 540 -11.36 70.70 29.69
C ALA A 540 -12.21 69.46 30.03
N VAL A 541 -11.88 68.83 31.17
CA VAL A 541 -12.64 67.72 31.74
C VAL A 541 -13.80 68.28 32.56
N GLU A 542 -15.03 67.81 32.30
CA GLU A 542 -16.03 67.65 33.36
C GLU A 542 -16.65 66.25 33.27
N ALA A 543 -16.92 65.67 34.45
CA ALA A 543 -17.40 64.31 34.61
C ALA A 543 -18.93 64.30 34.82
N GLY A 544 -19.57 63.20 34.42
CA GLY A 544 -20.98 62.93 34.70
C GLY A 544 -21.27 61.44 34.55
N GLU A 545 -21.74 60.83 35.64
CA GLU A 545 -22.11 59.41 35.71
C GLU A 545 -23.55 59.15 35.20
N SER A 546 -23.91 57.87 35.23
CA SER A 546 -25.26 57.27 35.30
C SER A 546 -26.08 57.07 34.01
N ASP A 547 -26.23 55.77 33.73
CA ASP A 547 -27.47 55.01 33.60
C ASP A 547 -28.37 55.12 32.35
N ASP A 548 -28.74 53.91 31.92
CA ASP A 548 -29.93 53.45 31.21
C ASP A 548 -30.30 54.07 29.85
N PHE A 549 -30.55 53.19 28.87
CA PHE A 549 -31.86 53.16 28.18
C PHE A 549 -32.08 51.82 27.47
N GLU A 550 -33.10 51.09 27.90
CA GLU A 550 -33.71 49.98 27.14
C GLU A 550 -34.69 50.53 26.08
N ASP A 551 -34.89 49.72 25.05
CA ASP A 551 -36.08 49.54 24.20
C ASP A 551 -36.70 50.64 23.30
N GLU A 552 -36.86 50.18 22.05
CA GLU A 552 -38.04 50.27 21.16
C GLU A 552 -38.50 51.57 20.47
N THR A 553 -38.52 51.44 19.13
CA THR A 553 -39.58 51.85 18.16
C THR A 553 -39.62 53.27 17.57
N GLU A 554 -39.33 53.27 16.26
CA GLU A 554 -40.07 53.86 15.13
C GLU A 554 -40.65 55.30 15.12
N ALA A 555 -40.54 55.88 13.92
CA ALA A 555 -41.33 56.95 13.32
C ALA A 555 -41.11 58.40 13.80
N GLU A 556 -40.41 59.19 12.97
CA GLU A 556 -41.12 60.11 12.04
C GLU A 556 -40.16 60.73 11.01
N GLN A 557 -40.28 60.33 9.74
CA GLN A 557 -40.02 61.22 8.58
C GLN A 557 -40.97 60.89 7.42
N ALA A 558 -42.02 61.71 7.33
CA ALA A 558 -42.70 62.08 6.10
C ALA A 558 -42.55 63.62 5.99
N GLU A 559 -42.65 64.31 4.85
CA GLU A 559 -43.15 63.93 3.54
C GLU A 559 -42.67 64.94 2.47
N ALA A 560 -43.05 64.70 1.21
CA ALA A 560 -43.31 65.67 0.12
C ALA A 560 -42.33 65.71 -1.08
N LEU A 561 -42.72 64.97 -2.14
CA LEU A 561 -42.76 65.50 -3.52
C LEU A 561 -43.67 64.63 -4.40
N GLU A 562 -44.85 65.15 -4.75
CA GLU A 562 -45.71 64.66 -5.84
C GLU A 562 -45.36 65.37 -7.18
N ASP A 563 -46.10 65.01 -8.25
CA ASP A 563 -46.04 65.46 -9.65
C ASP A 563 -44.86 64.90 -10.47
N VAL A 564 -45.08 64.18 -11.58
CA VAL A 564 -45.66 64.72 -12.83
C VAL A 564 -46.24 63.60 -13.73
N GLN A 565 -47.33 63.90 -14.43
CA GLN A 565 -47.92 63.10 -15.53
C GLN A 565 -47.17 63.26 -16.88
N LEU A 566 -47.61 62.51 -17.90
CA LEU A 566 -47.39 62.72 -19.35
C LEU A 566 -46.16 62.07 -20.03
N LEU A 567 -46.45 61.51 -21.22
CA LEU A 567 -45.57 60.81 -22.19
C LEU A 567 -44.93 59.49 -21.68
N MET A 568 -45.17 58.30 -22.26
CA MET A 568 -45.74 57.89 -23.56
C MET A 568 -45.09 58.48 -24.82
N MET A 569 -44.82 57.57 -25.78
CA MET A 569 -44.14 57.81 -27.08
C MET A 569 -42.62 58.02 -26.93
N PHE A 570 -41.74 57.22 -27.56
CA PHE A 570 -41.91 56.45 -28.80
C PHE A 570 -41.52 54.96 -28.71
N SER A 571 -42.31 54.15 -29.42
CA SER A 571 -42.04 52.84 -30.05
C SER A 571 -40.62 52.24 -29.98
N GLY A 572 -40.43 50.92 -29.81
CA GLY A 572 -41.37 49.79 -29.89
C GLY A 572 -40.92 48.71 -30.88
N LEU A 573 -41.39 47.47 -30.68
CA LEU A 573 -41.25 46.29 -31.56
C LEU A 573 -39.85 45.66 -31.71
N ALA A 574 -39.58 44.58 -30.97
CA ALA A 574 -39.25 43.25 -31.54
C ALA A 574 -38.94 42.20 -30.45
N LEU A 575 -39.98 41.56 -29.90
CA LEU A 575 -39.86 40.26 -29.25
C LEU A 575 -41.10 39.42 -29.60
N ILE A 576 -40.97 38.61 -30.65
CA ILE A 576 -41.97 37.61 -31.07
C ILE A 576 -41.23 36.29 -31.36
N SER A 577 -41.04 35.51 -30.31
CA SER A 577 -40.88 34.06 -30.32
C SER A 577 -40.74 33.59 -28.86
N SER A 578 -41.44 32.57 -28.37
CA SER A 578 -42.58 31.80 -28.89
C SER A 578 -43.27 31.14 -27.70
N LEU A 579 -44.60 31.11 -27.63
CA LEU A 579 -45.44 30.07 -27.00
C LEU A 579 -46.93 30.43 -27.14
N LEU A 580 -47.80 29.42 -27.25
CA LEU A 580 -49.24 29.50 -27.64
C LEU A 580 -49.40 30.00 -29.10
N LEU A 581 -49.45 29.15 -30.13
CA LEU A 581 -50.20 27.89 -30.26
C LEU A 581 -51.71 28.12 -30.07
N CYS A 582 -52.31 28.66 -31.14
CA CYS A 582 -53.73 28.97 -31.23
C CYS A 582 -54.64 27.74 -31.13
N TRP A 583 -55.86 28.04 -30.68
CA TRP A 583 -57.03 27.18 -30.62
C TRP A 583 -57.68 27.02 -32.01
N LEU A 584 -58.51 25.97 -32.18
CA LEU A 584 -59.42 25.69 -33.33
C LEU A 584 -58.73 25.33 -34.67
N CYS A 585 -58.96 24.16 -35.29
CA CYS A 585 -60.27 23.58 -35.62
C CYS A 585 -60.19 22.11 -36.12
N LEU A 586 -61.31 21.38 -36.05
CA LEU A 586 -61.60 20.03 -36.59
C LEU A 586 -60.83 18.82 -35.96
N GLY A 587 -61.47 17.76 -35.44
CA GLY A 587 -62.89 17.59 -35.12
C GLY A 587 -63.36 16.12 -34.99
N SER A 588 -64.10 15.82 -33.90
CA SER A 588 -64.98 14.65 -33.70
C SER A 588 -64.29 13.27 -33.51
N ARG A 589 -64.80 12.26 -32.74
CA ARG A 589 -66.18 11.85 -32.44
C ARG A 589 -66.35 11.05 -31.10
N ILE A 590 -67.55 11.16 -30.49
CA ILE A 590 -68.35 10.13 -29.74
C ILE A 590 -67.74 9.58 -28.43
N LEU A 591 -68.33 9.60 -27.21
CA LEU A 591 -69.70 9.50 -26.63
C LEU A 591 -70.06 8.13 -25.98
N ARG A 592 -69.96 8.12 -24.63
CA ARG A 592 -70.90 7.56 -23.62
C ARG A 592 -71.02 6.02 -23.36
N PRO A 593 -71.53 5.62 -22.15
CA PRO A 593 -71.42 4.26 -21.57
C PRO A 593 -72.78 3.52 -21.46
N TRP A 594 -72.86 2.37 -20.74
CA TRP A 594 -74.00 1.76 -19.98
C TRP A 594 -73.45 0.53 -19.18
N LYS A 595 -73.72 0.26 -17.88
CA LYS A 595 -74.94 -0.15 -17.11
C LYS A 595 -75.28 -1.67 -17.03
N VAL A 596 -74.87 -2.30 -15.91
CA VAL A 596 -75.61 -3.17 -14.94
C VAL A 596 -76.63 -4.24 -15.42
N VAL A 597 -76.46 -5.50 -14.94
CA VAL A 597 -77.49 -6.47 -14.41
C VAL A 597 -76.71 -7.62 -13.71
N LYS A 598 -76.85 -7.87 -12.38
CA LYS A 598 -77.74 -8.86 -11.68
C LYS A 598 -77.58 -10.34 -12.19
N ALA A 599 -77.55 -11.41 -11.37
CA ALA A 599 -77.90 -11.59 -9.95
C ALA A 599 -77.43 -12.97 -9.37
N THR A 600 -77.16 -13.00 -8.05
CA THR A 600 -77.48 -14.04 -7.01
C THR A 600 -77.27 -15.54 -7.33
N VAL A 601 -76.53 -16.33 -6.53
CA VAL A 601 -76.95 -17.19 -5.37
C VAL A 601 -75.69 -18.03 -5.01
N GLN A 602 -75.28 -18.41 -3.78
CA GLN A 602 -75.87 -18.37 -2.42
C GLN A 602 -74.81 -17.96 -1.35
N GLY A 603 -74.81 -18.54 -0.14
CA GLY A 603 -73.71 -18.51 0.83
C GLY A 603 -73.86 -19.59 1.92
N TYR A 604 -72.76 -19.95 2.62
CA TYR A 604 -72.80 -20.66 3.91
C TYR A 604 -71.60 -20.29 4.81
N LYS A 605 -71.68 -20.66 6.09
CA LYS A 605 -70.87 -20.13 7.21
C LYS A 605 -69.60 -20.95 7.55
N ARG A 606 -68.71 -20.31 8.32
CA ARG A 606 -67.60 -20.88 9.15
C ARG A 606 -66.42 -21.47 8.36
N SER A 607 -65.21 -21.56 8.90
CA SER A 607 -64.53 -20.77 9.95
C SER A 607 -63.03 -21.10 9.85
N ASP A 608 -62.21 -20.31 10.55
CA ASP A 608 -60.82 -20.64 10.91
C ASP A 608 -59.75 -20.52 9.81
N GLU A 609 -58.55 -20.29 10.33
CA GLU A 609 -57.31 -19.79 9.72
C GLU A 609 -56.79 -20.56 8.50
N PHE A 610 -56.20 -19.86 7.51
CA PHE A 610 -54.81 -20.04 7.04
C PHE A 610 -54.47 -19.06 5.87
N PHE A 611 -53.25 -18.52 5.87
CA PHE A 611 -52.72 -17.59 4.83
C PHE A 611 -52.25 -18.35 3.55
N PRO A 612 -52.01 -17.67 2.40
CA PRO A 612 -52.58 -18.12 1.13
C PRO A 612 -51.67 -18.93 0.20
N LEU A 613 -52.25 -19.97 -0.42
CA LEU A 613 -51.66 -20.80 -1.49
C LEU A 613 -51.21 -20.04 -2.75
N GLN A 614 -51.66 -18.79 -2.95
CA GLN A 614 -51.43 -18.03 -4.18
C GLN A 614 -49.95 -17.65 -4.40
N GLN A 615 -49.17 -17.48 -3.32
CA GLN A 615 -47.72 -17.31 -3.43
C GLN A 615 -46.99 -18.62 -3.73
N ALA A 616 -47.53 -19.77 -3.32
CA ALA A 616 -46.94 -21.07 -3.61
C ALA A 616 -47.12 -21.45 -5.08
N GLU A 617 -48.27 -21.14 -5.69
CA GLU A 617 -48.51 -21.35 -7.12
C GLU A 617 -47.67 -20.40 -8.00
N GLN A 618 -47.58 -19.10 -7.66
CA GLN A 618 -46.67 -18.18 -8.36
C GLN A 618 -45.19 -18.55 -8.17
N ALA A 619 -44.78 -19.02 -6.99
CA ALA A 619 -43.43 -19.55 -6.79
C ALA A 619 -43.20 -20.84 -7.59
N ALA A 620 -44.19 -21.74 -7.70
CA ALA A 620 -44.09 -22.96 -8.48
C ALA A 620 -44.04 -22.69 -9.99
N GLU A 621 -44.85 -21.76 -10.52
CA GLU A 621 -44.73 -21.30 -11.91
C GLU A 621 -43.39 -20.60 -12.16
N THR A 622 -42.92 -19.75 -11.24
CA THR A 622 -41.61 -19.08 -11.36
C THR A 622 -40.47 -20.09 -11.32
N VAL A 623 -40.52 -21.09 -10.43
CA VAL A 623 -39.55 -22.20 -10.35
C VAL A 623 -39.65 -23.13 -11.56
N SER A 624 -40.83 -23.32 -12.15
CA SER A 624 -41.01 -24.06 -13.40
C SER A 624 -40.45 -23.28 -14.60
N TYR A 625 -40.61 -21.96 -14.62
CA TYR A 625 -40.08 -21.07 -15.67
C TYR A 625 -38.54 -20.94 -15.55
N LEU A 626 -38.01 -20.85 -14.33
CA LEU A 626 -36.58 -20.91 -14.05
C LEU A 626 -35.99 -22.29 -14.37
N ASN A 627 -36.63 -23.41 -14.00
CA ASN A 627 -36.17 -24.73 -14.42
C ASN A 627 -36.27 -24.95 -15.95
N GLY A 628 -37.22 -24.31 -16.63
CA GLY A 628 -37.31 -24.27 -18.08
C GLY A 628 -36.15 -23.51 -18.73
N ALA A 629 -35.81 -22.32 -18.20
CA ALA A 629 -34.67 -21.53 -18.64
C ALA A 629 -33.31 -22.20 -18.33
N TYR A 630 -33.21 -22.94 -17.22
CA TYR A 630 -32.03 -23.69 -16.80
C TYR A 630 -32.07 -25.19 -17.20
N GLN A 631 -32.70 -25.54 -18.33
CA GLN A 631 -32.52 -26.87 -18.95
C GLN A 631 -31.21 -27.01 -19.74
N GLY A 632 -30.52 -25.91 -19.99
CA GLY A 632 -29.08 -25.97 -20.26
C GLY A 632 -28.39 -26.53 -19.02
N GLY A 633 -27.78 -27.72 -19.13
CA GLY A 633 -26.79 -28.18 -18.15
C GLY A 633 -25.57 -27.25 -18.14
N LEU A 634 -24.52 -27.62 -17.39
CA LEU A 634 -23.23 -26.93 -17.39
C LEU A 634 -22.82 -26.52 -18.82
N ALA A 635 -22.34 -25.29 -18.98
CA ALA A 635 -21.85 -24.76 -20.27
C ALA A 635 -20.78 -25.70 -20.86
N ALA A 636 -20.61 -25.74 -22.17
CA ALA A 636 -19.70 -26.72 -22.81
C ALA A 636 -18.26 -26.55 -22.29
N ASP A 637 -17.80 -25.31 -22.33
CA ASP A 637 -16.61 -24.75 -21.70
C ASP A 637 -16.45 -25.12 -20.20
N TRP A 638 -17.54 -25.16 -19.42
CA TRP A 638 -17.51 -25.65 -18.04
C TRP A 638 -17.43 -27.18 -17.95
N ARG A 639 -17.94 -27.94 -18.92
CA ARG A 639 -17.84 -29.41 -18.90
C ARG A 639 -16.41 -29.84 -19.12
N ASP A 640 -15.69 -29.17 -20.01
CA ASP A 640 -14.30 -29.50 -20.31
C ASP A 640 -13.41 -29.14 -19.11
N GLU A 641 -13.51 -27.92 -18.54
CA GLU A 641 -12.74 -27.54 -17.34
C GLU A 641 -13.16 -28.30 -16.06
N ILE A 642 -14.37 -28.87 -15.99
CA ILE A 642 -14.78 -29.82 -14.92
C ILE A 642 -14.25 -31.22 -15.22
N CYS A 643 -14.23 -31.67 -16.47
CA CYS A 643 -13.61 -32.94 -16.85
C CYS A 643 -12.12 -32.90 -16.53
N ASP A 644 -11.40 -31.83 -16.88
CA ASP A 644 -10.01 -31.63 -16.50
C ASP A 644 -9.83 -31.64 -14.98
N ALA A 645 -10.64 -30.90 -14.22
CA ALA A 645 -10.58 -30.92 -12.75
C ALA A 645 -10.91 -32.29 -12.12
N LEU A 646 -11.59 -33.19 -12.85
CA LEU A 646 -11.87 -34.57 -12.45
C LEU A 646 -10.85 -35.58 -13.00
N GLN A 647 -10.11 -35.24 -14.05
CA GLN A 647 -9.10 -36.06 -14.72
C GLN A 647 -7.65 -35.69 -14.35
N TYR A 648 -7.43 -34.60 -13.59
CA TYR A 648 -6.10 -34.08 -13.30
C TYR A 648 -5.25 -35.00 -12.43
N ASP A 649 -4.54 -35.90 -13.08
CA ASP A 649 -3.33 -36.53 -12.56
C ASP A 649 -2.26 -35.44 -12.37
N THR A 650 -1.72 -35.31 -11.15
CA THR A 650 -0.65 -34.36 -10.89
C THR A 650 0.61 -34.70 -11.71
N PRO A 651 1.45 -33.73 -12.12
CA PRO A 651 2.65 -33.98 -12.94
C PRO A 651 3.70 -34.86 -12.23
N GLY A 652 3.51 -36.18 -12.31
CA GLY A 652 4.25 -37.17 -11.53
C GLY A 652 3.70 -38.60 -11.58
N SER A 653 2.47 -38.82 -12.07
CA SER A 653 1.92 -40.17 -12.28
C SER A 653 2.57 -40.90 -13.47
N LEU A 654 3.69 -41.57 -13.22
CA LEU A 654 4.24 -42.56 -14.16
C LEU A 654 3.39 -43.84 -14.17
N ARG A 655 2.20 -43.78 -14.79
CA ARG A 655 1.49 -44.95 -15.31
C ARG A 655 1.73 -45.06 -16.82
N GLN A 656 2.90 -45.56 -17.17
CA GLN A 656 3.17 -46.07 -18.52
C GLN A 656 3.07 -47.60 -18.49
N ASP A 657 2.45 -48.16 -19.52
CA ASP A 657 1.93 -49.54 -19.58
C ASP A 657 2.88 -50.64 -19.07
N ALA A 658 2.39 -51.45 -18.13
CA ALA A 658 3.03 -52.71 -17.72
C ALA A 658 1.97 -53.78 -17.46
N TRP A 659 1.66 -54.57 -18.49
CA TRP A 659 0.92 -55.83 -18.35
C TRP A 659 1.76 -56.85 -17.58
N HIS A 660 1.35 -57.24 -16.37
CA HIS A 660 1.76 -58.50 -15.74
C HIS A 660 0.62 -59.05 -14.88
N ASP A 661 0.27 -60.32 -15.10
CA ASP A 661 -0.76 -61.04 -14.37
C ASP A 661 -0.31 -61.36 -12.93
N GLY A 662 -1.17 -61.09 -11.95
CA GLY A 662 -0.91 -61.44 -10.55
C GLY A 662 -2.02 -60.97 -9.61
N GLU A 663 -2.72 -61.91 -8.98
CA GLU A 663 -3.83 -61.64 -8.07
C GLU A 663 -3.39 -60.84 -6.83
N PHE A 664 -4.11 -59.74 -6.54
CA PHE A 664 -4.16 -59.17 -5.19
C PHE A 664 -5.60 -58.72 -4.90
N ASP A 665 -6.23 -59.40 -3.94
CA ASP A 665 -7.62 -59.16 -3.54
C ASP A 665 -7.68 -58.07 -2.46
N GLY A 666 -8.22 -56.91 -2.82
CA GLY A 666 -8.30 -55.73 -1.97
C GLY A 666 -9.11 -54.65 -2.66
N ALA A 667 -10.22 -54.22 -2.03
CA ALA A 667 -11.21 -53.36 -2.66
C ALA A 667 -10.64 -51.99 -3.07
N VAL A 668 -10.38 -51.83 -4.37
CA VAL A 668 -10.00 -50.55 -4.98
C VAL A 668 -11.18 -49.58 -4.88
N PRO A 669 -11.00 -48.34 -4.37
CA PRO A 669 -12.04 -47.31 -4.47
C PRO A 669 -12.29 -47.01 -5.95
N ALA A 670 -13.54 -47.20 -6.40
CA ALA A 670 -13.87 -47.05 -7.81
C ALA A 670 -13.53 -45.64 -8.34
N GLN A 671 -12.72 -45.56 -9.39
CA GLN A 671 -12.60 -44.33 -10.19
C GLN A 671 -13.97 -44.03 -10.81
N ARG A 672 -14.57 -42.91 -10.42
CA ARG A 672 -15.85 -42.46 -10.97
C ARG A 672 -15.66 -41.97 -12.40
N THR A 673 -16.30 -42.63 -13.36
CA THR A 673 -16.31 -42.23 -14.77
C THR A 673 -17.26 -41.04 -14.99
N MET A 674 -17.28 -40.45 -16.19
CA MET A 674 -18.29 -39.45 -16.56
C MET A 674 -19.75 -39.93 -16.37
N GLU A 675 -19.98 -41.25 -16.33
CA GLU A 675 -21.30 -41.84 -16.10
C GLU A 675 -21.81 -41.57 -14.68
N ASP A 676 -20.94 -41.44 -13.67
CA ASP A 676 -21.36 -41.06 -12.30
C ASP A 676 -21.75 -39.57 -12.20
N VAL A 677 -21.06 -38.70 -12.96
CA VAL A 677 -21.45 -37.29 -13.08
C VAL A 677 -22.79 -37.16 -13.81
N SER A 678 -23.10 -38.09 -14.73
CA SER A 678 -24.37 -38.08 -15.47
C SER A 678 -25.62 -38.32 -14.60
N GLN A 679 -25.48 -38.86 -13.38
CA GLN A 679 -26.61 -39.15 -12.50
C GLN A 679 -27.09 -37.96 -11.66
N HIS A 680 -26.28 -36.89 -11.53
CA HIS A 680 -26.59 -35.75 -10.66
C HIS A 680 -26.37 -34.41 -11.41
N ARG A 681 -27.32 -33.47 -11.26
CA ARG A 681 -27.27 -32.15 -11.94
C ARG A 681 -26.01 -31.33 -11.61
N TRP A 682 -25.37 -31.58 -10.47
CA TRP A 682 -24.25 -30.82 -9.94
C TRP A 682 -23.12 -31.75 -9.44
N PRO A 683 -21.83 -31.37 -9.60
CA PRO A 683 -20.69 -32.27 -9.35
C PRO A 683 -20.31 -32.46 -7.87
N LEU A 684 -20.81 -31.62 -6.96
CA LEU A 684 -20.66 -31.76 -5.50
C LEU A 684 -22.00 -32.16 -4.85
N GLN A 685 -21.94 -32.82 -3.70
CA GLN A 685 -23.11 -33.11 -2.88
C GLN A 685 -23.67 -31.84 -2.22
N SER A 686 -24.97 -31.84 -1.87
CA SER A 686 -25.62 -30.66 -1.27
C SER A 686 -24.97 -30.21 0.05
N GLU A 687 -24.39 -31.13 0.84
CA GLU A 687 -23.65 -30.75 2.04
C GLU A 687 -22.28 -30.13 1.71
N GLU A 688 -21.58 -30.63 0.70
CA GLU A 688 -20.31 -30.05 0.25
C GLU A 688 -20.50 -28.60 -0.23
N TYR A 689 -21.58 -28.33 -0.98
CA TYR A 689 -21.97 -26.95 -1.32
C TYR A 689 -22.21 -26.07 -0.09
N LYS A 690 -22.88 -26.59 0.94
CA LYS A 690 -23.15 -25.85 2.18
C LYS A 690 -21.89 -25.63 3.02
N ARG A 691 -20.99 -26.62 3.06
CA ARG A 691 -19.76 -26.62 3.85
C ARG A 691 -18.69 -25.73 3.23
N TYR A 692 -18.42 -25.91 1.93
CA TYR A 692 -17.35 -25.22 1.21
C TYR A 692 -17.81 -23.97 0.47
N GLY A 693 -19.10 -23.63 0.47
CA GLY A 693 -19.64 -22.49 -0.27
C GLY A 693 -18.91 -21.15 0.00
N ARG A 694 -18.43 -20.92 1.22
CA ARG A 694 -17.67 -19.71 1.59
C ARG A 694 -16.24 -19.65 1.05
N GLN A 695 -15.62 -20.79 0.72
CA GLN A 695 -14.32 -20.81 0.04
C GLN A 695 -14.48 -20.90 -1.47
N MET A 696 -15.54 -21.56 -1.97
CA MET A 696 -15.85 -21.63 -3.41
C MET A 696 -16.26 -20.30 -4.05
N ILE A 697 -16.67 -19.29 -3.26
CA ILE A 697 -16.89 -17.92 -3.78
C ILE A 697 -15.58 -17.15 -4.04
N MET A 698 -14.44 -17.63 -3.54
CA MET A 698 -13.14 -17.00 -3.79
C MET A 698 -12.64 -17.43 -5.18
N PRO A 699 -12.28 -16.50 -6.09
CA PRO A 699 -11.83 -16.81 -7.45
C PRO A 699 -10.63 -17.78 -7.52
N GLU A 700 -9.77 -17.77 -6.51
CA GLU A 700 -8.57 -18.61 -6.37
C GLU A 700 -8.89 -20.09 -6.11
N ILE A 701 -10.13 -20.39 -5.70
CA ILE A 701 -10.63 -21.74 -5.45
C ILE A 701 -11.73 -22.06 -6.48
N GLY A 702 -12.83 -21.30 -6.48
CA GLY A 702 -14.00 -21.59 -7.31
C GLY A 702 -14.58 -23.00 -7.11
N LEU A 703 -15.44 -23.43 -8.04
CA LEU A 703 -15.91 -24.82 -8.08
C LEU A 703 -14.79 -25.79 -8.50
N HIS A 704 -13.94 -25.40 -9.45
CA HIS A 704 -12.92 -26.26 -10.04
C HIS A 704 -11.80 -26.58 -9.05
N GLY A 705 -11.28 -25.59 -8.31
CA GLY A 705 -10.32 -25.79 -7.24
C GLY A 705 -10.91 -26.61 -6.08
N GLN A 706 -12.20 -26.47 -5.76
CA GLN A 706 -12.85 -27.35 -4.79
C GLN A 706 -12.91 -28.81 -5.25
N LEU A 707 -13.18 -29.06 -6.54
CA LEU A 707 -13.15 -30.40 -7.12
C LEU A 707 -11.72 -30.98 -7.10
N ARG A 708 -10.69 -30.19 -7.42
CA ARG A 708 -9.28 -30.59 -7.29
C ARG A 708 -8.93 -30.94 -5.85
N LEU A 709 -9.29 -30.11 -4.86
CA LEU A 709 -9.11 -30.42 -3.44
C LEU A 709 -9.80 -31.74 -3.08
N ARG A 710 -11.08 -31.91 -3.44
CA ARG A 710 -11.86 -33.13 -3.14
C ARG A 710 -11.30 -34.40 -3.80
N ASN A 711 -10.58 -34.27 -4.91
CA ASN A 711 -9.99 -35.41 -5.62
C ASN A 711 -8.54 -35.70 -5.14
N ALA A 712 -7.86 -34.72 -4.56
CA ALA A 712 -6.46 -34.82 -4.13
C ALA A 712 -6.23 -35.70 -2.89
N LYS A 713 -5.04 -36.31 -2.84
CA LYS A 713 -4.52 -37.08 -1.71
C LYS A 713 -3.25 -36.44 -1.16
N VAL A 714 -3.26 -36.07 0.12
CA VAL A 714 -2.09 -35.42 0.77
C VAL A 714 -1.58 -36.31 1.92
N LEU A 715 -0.27 -36.54 1.95
CA LEU A 715 0.40 -37.24 3.06
C LEU A 715 1.02 -36.23 4.03
N ILE A 716 0.68 -36.32 5.31
CA ILE A 716 1.24 -35.53 6.39
C ILE A 716 2.15 -36.43 7.22
N VAL A 717 3.46 -36.15 7.21
CA VAL A 717 4.47 -36.90 7.96
C VAL A 717 4.78 -36.17 9.26
N GLY A 718 4.29 -36.71 10.38
CA GLY A 718 4.30 -36.16 11.72
C GLY A 718 3.02 -35.38 12.04
N VAL A 719 2.30 -35.75 13.11
CA VAL A 719 1.17 -34.97 13.68
C VAL A 719 1.52 -34.31 15.01
N GLY A 720 2.77 -33.87 15.12
CA GLY A 720 3.22 -32.94 16.16
C GLY A 720 2.70 -31.51 15.96
N GLY A 721 3.46 -30.52 16.44
CA GLY A 721 3.04 -29.12 16.44
C GLY A 721 2.82 -28.51 15.05
N LEU A 722 3.52 -29.02 14.02
CA LEU A 722 3.32 -28.64 12.62
C LEU A 722 2.09 -29.33 12.01
N GLY A 723 2.01 -30.66 12.19
CA GLY A 723 0.99 -31.48 11.53
C GLY A 723 -0.42 -31.31 12.10
N CYS A 724 -0.56 -31.01 13.40
CA CYS A 724 -1.86 -30.72 14.02
C CYS A 724 -2.65 -29.61 13.29
N PRO A 725 -2.13 -28.36 13.18
CA PRO A 725 -2.82 -27.30 12.44
C PRO A 725 -2.85 -27.56 10.93
N ALA A 726 -1.79 -28.12 10.34
CA ALA A 726 -1.75 -28.40 8.90
C ALA A 726 -2.89 -29.34 8.48
N ALA A 727 -3.05 -30.45 9.20
CA ALA A 727 -4.13 -31.40 8.96
C ALA A 727 -5.51 -30.80 9.21
N ALA A 728 -5.67 -29.95 10.23
CA ALA A 728 -6.93 -29.29 10.56
C ALA A 728 -7.43 -28.39 9.43
N TYR A 729 -6.55 -27.54 8.87
CA TYR A 729 -6.93 -26.65 7.77
C TYR A 729 -7.17 -27.40 6.45
N LEU A 730 -6.39 -28.45 6.15
CA LEU A 730 -6.63 -29.28 4.96
C LEU A 730 -7.93 -30.09 5.07
N ALA A 731 -8.24 -30.62 6.25
CA ALA A 731 -9.52 -31.27 6.53
C ALA A 731 -10.69 -30.27 6.40
N GLY A 732 -10.56 -29.07 6.97
CA GLY A 732 -11.55 -28.01 6.84
C GLY A 732 -11.81 -27.58 5.39
N ALA A 733 -10.74 -27.46 4.59
CA ALA A 733 -10.80 -27.09 3.18
C ALA A 733 -11.39 -28.19 2.26
N GLY A 734 -11.55 -29.42 2.77
CA GLY A 734 -12.15 -30.52 2.01
C GLY A 734 -11.18 -31.23 1.06
N VAL A 735 -9.91 -31.39 1.45
CA VAL A 735 -8.99 -32.30 0.74
C VAL A 735 -9.55 -33.73 0.77
N GLY A 736 -9.58 -34.41 -0.38
CA GLY A 736 -10.26 -35.70 -0.55
C GLY A 736 -9.78 -36.82 0.37
N THR A 737 -8.45 -37.03 0.41
CA THR A 737 -7.81 -38.00 1.29
C THR A 737 -6.63 -37.38 2.03
N LEU A 738 -6.60 -37.56 3.36
CA LEU A 738 -5.49 -37.19 4.22
C LEU A 738 -4.84 -38.44 4.82
N GLY A 739 -3.64 -38.75 4.34
CA GLY A 739 -2.74 -39.72 4.96
C GLY A 739 -2.04 -39.09 6.15
N VAL A 740 -2.07 -39.76 7.30
CA VAL A 740 -1.53 -39.24 8.56
C VAL A 740 -0.53 -40.24 9.15
N MET A 741 0.76 -39.89 9.16
CA MET A 741 1.84 -40.79 9.59
C MET A 741 2.58 -40.26 10.83
N ASP A 742 2.53 -41.01 11.93
CA ASP A 742 3.29 -40.72 13.16
C ASP A 742 3.45 -42.03 13.96
N GLY A 743 4.58 -42.19 14.65
CA GLY A 743 4.89 -43.38 15.46
C GLY A 743 4.69 -43.20 16.96
N ASP A 744 4.50 -41.95 17.42
CA ASP A 744 4.50 -41.61 18.84
C ASP A 744 3.12 -41.74 19.50
N THR A 745 3.13 -41.69 20.83
CA THR A 745 1.94 -41.48 21.66
C THR A 745 1.76 -40.01 22.07
N VAL A 746 0.55 -39.65 22.49
CA VAL A 746 0.22 -38.31 23.01
C VAL A 746 0.77 -38.15 24.43
N GLU A 747 1.53 -37.09 24.67
CA GLU A 747 2.15 -36.77 25.97
C GLU A 747 1.70 -35.41 26.49
N VAL A 748 1.56 -35.28 27.81
CA VAL A 748 1.13 -34.02 28.48
C VAL A 748 2.08 -32.86 28.18
N SER A 749 3.39 -33.11 28.20
CA SER A 749 4.47 -32.17 27.86
C SER A 749 4.35 -31.55 26.47
N ASN A 750 3.57 -32.17 25.57
CA ASN A 750 3.46 -31.76 24.18
C ASN A 750 2.12 -31.08 23.82
N LEU A 751 1.12 -31.15 24.71
CA LEU A 751 -0.22 -30.60 24.46
C LEU A 751 -0.26 -29.09 24.25
N HIS A 752 0.71 -28.33 24.80
CA HIS A 752 0.80 -26.86 24.62
C HIS A 752 1.01 -26.41 23.16
N ARG A 753 1.44 -27.33 22.28
CA ARG A 753 1.67 -27.09 20.85
C ARG A 753 0.96 -28.08 19.91
N GLN A 754 0.49 -29.22 20.40
CA GLN A 754 -0.15 -30.27 19.60
C GLN A 754 -1.69 -30.19 19.70
N ILE A 755 -2.26 -29.15 19.09
CA ILE A 755 -3.66 -28.73 19.32
C ILE A 755 -4.76 -29.69 18.84
N ALA A 756 -4.44 -30.72 18.03
CA ALA A 756 -5.41 -31.77 17.66
C ALA A 756 -5.52 -32.87 18.74
N HIS A 757 -4.64 -32.86 19.73
CA HIS A 757 -4.65 -33.81 20.84
C HIS A 757 -5.30 -33.19 22.09
N SER A 758 -5.59 -34.03 23.09
CA SER A 758 -6.21 -33.59 24.34
C SER A 758 -5.71 -34.40 25.53
N THR A 759 -5.85 -33.84 26.73
CA THR A 759 -5.50 -34.52 28.00
C THR A 759 -6.22 -35.86 28.17
N ALA A 760 -7.45 -35.98 27.65
CA ALA A 760 -8.23 -37.21 27.69
C ALA A 760 -7.68 -38.33 26.78
N ARG A 761 -6.80 -37.99 25.83
CA ARG A 761 -6.18 -38.93 24.87
C ARG A 761 -4.68 -39.16 25.12
N VAL A 762 -4.13 -38.70 26.25
CA VAL A 762 -2.75 -38.98 26.66
C VAL A 762 -2.51 -40.50 26.73
N GLY A 763 -1.40 -40.97 26.17
CA GLY A 763 -1.05 -42.40 26.05
C GLY A 763 -1.68 -43.13 24.86
N SER A 764 -2.60 -42.51 24.10
CA SER A 764 -3.03 -43.04 22.79
C SER A 764 -2.03 -42.68 21.68
N MET A 765 -2.06 -43.37 20.55
CA MET A 765 -1.25 -43.02 19.38
C MET A 765 -1.63 -41.63 18.85
N LYS A 766 -0.64 -40.79 18.50
CA LYS A 766 -0.90 -39.44 17.96
C LYS A 766 -1.78 -39.49 16.71
N VAL A 767 -1.55 -40.47 15.83
CA VAL A 767 -2.33 -40.68 14.60
C VAL A 767 -3.82 -40.87 14.90
N ASP A 768 -4.18 -41.78 15.82
CA ASP A 768 -5.57 -42.05 16.16
C ASP A 768 -6.23 -40.82 16.80
N SER A 769 -5.53 -40.18 17.74
CA SER A 769 -5.96 -38.95 18.41
C SER A 769 -6.19 -37.78 17.43
N ALA A 770 -5.34 -37.64 16.41
CA ALA A 770 -5.51 -36.67 15.33
C ALA A 770 -6.69 -37.03 14.43
N VAL A 771 -6.78 -38.27 13.95
CA VAL A 771 -7.88 -38.71 13.06
C VAL A 771 -9.25 -38.60 13.73
N GLU A 772 -9.36 -38.86 15.04
CA GLU A 772 -10.58 -38.60 15.81
C GLU A 772 -10.98 -37.11 15.77
N TYR A 773 -10.03 -36.21 16.04
CA TYR A 773 -10.25 -34.76 15.97
C TYR A 773 -10.65 -34.32 14.54
N LEU A 774 -9.92 -34.75 13.51
CA LEU A 774 -10.17 -34.34 12.13
C LEU A 774 -11.51 -34.85 11.60
N ARG A 775 -11.90 -36.09 11.91
CA ARG A 775 -13.24 -36.61 11.59
C ARG A 775 -14.36 -35.82 12.26
N SER A 776 -14.13 -35.30 13.47
CA SER A 776 -15.10 -34.43 14.15
C SER A 776 -15.25 -33.04 13.49
N LEU A 777 -14.20 -32.55 12.85
CA LEU A 777 -14.17 -31.29 12.10
C LEU A 777 -14.84 -31.44 10.72
N ASN A 778 -14.40 -32.43 9.94
CA ASN A 778 -14.96 -32.72 8.62
C ASN A 778 -14.96 -34.22 8.32
N TYR A 779 -16.13 -34.85 8.42
CA TYR A 779 -16.30 -36.28 8.15
C TYR A 779 -16.35 -36.63 6.66
N CYS A 780 -16.45 -35.64 5.76
CA CYS A 780 -16.50 -35.86 4.30
C CYS A 780 -15.12 -36.24 3.72
N VAL A 781 -14.04 -36.09 4.49
CA VAL A 781 -12.66 -36.39 4.11
C VAL A 781 -12.33 -37.85 4.46
N ASN A 782 -11.65 -38.56 3.57
CA ASN A 782 -11.08 -39.86 3.87
C ASN A 782 -9.78 -39.71 4.68
N TYR A 783 -9.64 -40.46 5.78
CA TYR A 783 -8.48 -40.36 6.68
C TYR A 783 -7.78 -41.72 6.79
N GLU A 784 -6.51 -41.75 6.38
CA GLU A 784 -5.68 -42.95 6.31
C GLU A 784 -4.60 -42.93 7.40
N PRO A 785 -4.78 -43.65 8.52
CA PRO A 785 -3.84 -43.66 9.63
C PRO A 785 -2.64 -44.59 9.37
N HIS A 786 -1.42 -44.08 9.54
CA HIS A 786 -0.16 -44.82 9.44
C HIS A 786 0.60 -44.76 10.79
N PRO A 787 0.29 -45.66 11.75
CA PRO A 787 0.81 -45.60 13.14
C PRO A 787 2.24 -46.17 13.25
N TYR A 788 3.20 -45.58 12.54
CA TYR A 788 4.62 -45.91 12.59
C TYR A 788 5.47 -44.76 12.07
N HIS A 789 6.72 -44.69 12.54
CA HIS A 789 7.72 -43.79 11.98
C HIS A 789 8.02 -44.13 10.51
N LEU A 790 8.33 -43.09 9.73
CA LEU A 790 8.84 -43.23 8.37
C LEU A 790 10.23 -43.90 8.38
N SER A 791 10.43 -44.90 7.54
CA SER A 791 11.72 -45.58 7.35
C SER A 791 12.12 -45.64 5.87
N PRO A 792 13.42 -45.73 5.53
CA PRO A 792 13.90 -45.74 4.14
C PRO A 792 13.30 -46.85 3.27
N GLU A 793 13.02 -48.01 3.86
CA GLU A 793 12.47 -49.19 3.19
C GLU A 793 11.00 -48.98 2.80
N LYS A 794 10.28 -48.14 3.56
CA LYS A 794 8.84 -47.87 3.40
C LYS A 794 8.55 -46.61 2.58
N ALA A 795 9.44 -45.61 2.60
CA ALA A 795 9.16 -44.26 2.13
C ALA A 795 8.63 -44.21 0.69
N ILE A 796 9.28 -44.90 -0.25
CA ILE A 796 8.87 -44.94 -1.66
C ILE A 796 7.43 -45.46 -1.80
N SER A 797 7.11 -46.61 -1.20
CA SER A 797 5.79 -47.25 -1.36
C SER A 797 4.64 -46.43 -0.79
N PHE A 798 4.87 -45.60 0.23
CA PHE A 798 3.84 -44.68 0.72
C PHE A 798 3.72 -43.45 -0.18
N PHE A 799 4.83 -42.83 -0.55
CA PHE A 799 4.81 -41.54 -1.23
C PHE A 799 4.24 -41.65 -2.65
N GLU A 800 4.35 -42.81 -3.31
CA GLU A 800 3.72 -43.06 -4.61
C GLU A 800 2.17 -42.96 -4.58
N GLN A 801 1.54 -43.23 -3.42
CA GLN A 801 0.08 -43.28 -3.24
C GLN A 801 -0.60 -41.90 -3.08
N TYR A 802 0.18 -40.83 -2.88
CA TYR A 802 -0.29 -39.48 -2.61
C TYR A 802 0.18 -38.48 -3.68
N ASP A 803 -0.53 -37.37 -3.85
CA ASP A 803 -0.21 -36.33 -4.84
C ASP A 803 0.81 -35.32 -4.29
N LEU A 804 0.70 -35.01 -2.99
CA LEU A 804 1.50 -34.02 -2.29
C LEU A 804 1.94 -34.55 -0.92
N VAL A 805 3.17 -34.22 -0.52
CA VAL A 805 3.71 -34.59 0.80
C VAL A 805 4.00 -33.34 1.63
N LEU A 806 3.61 -33.36 2.90
CA LEU A 806 3.99 -32.37 3.92
C LEU A 806 4.98 -33.00 4.89
N ASP A 807 6.17 -32.40 4.98
CA ASP A 807 7.12 -32.67 6.06
C ASP A 807 6.75 -31.81 7.27
N CYS A 808 6.11 -32.44 8.25
CA CYS A 808 5.77 -31.85 9.54
C CYS A 808 6.64 -32.42 10.67
N THR A 809 7.84 -32.93 10.34
CA THR A 809 8.78 -33.53 11.29
C THR A 809 9.73 -32.51 11.90
N ASP A 810 10.12 -32.74 13.16
CA ASP A 810 11.06 -31.90 13.92
C ASP A 810 12.50 -32.42 13.91
N HIS A 811 12.79 -33.49 13.15
CA HIS A 811 14.12 -34.10 13.09
C HIS A 811 14.79 -33.94 11.70
N PRO A 812 16.01 -33.37 11.60
CA PRO A 812 16.68 -33.14 10.30
C PRO A 812 16.85 -34.38 9.43
N THR A 813 17.13 -35.54 10.04
CA THR A 813 17.26 -36.83 9.33
C THR A 813 16.01 -37.19 8.53
N SER A 814 14.84 -37.02 9.14
CA SER A 814 13.54 -37.30 8.52
C SER A 814 13.32 -36.39 7.33
N ARG A 815 13.64 -35.09 7.44
CA ARG A 815 13.53 -34.12 6.34
C ARG A 815 14.40 -34.47 5.12
N TYR A 816 15.62 -34.96 5.33
CA TYR A 816 16.44 -35.47 4.23
C TYR A 816 15.82 -36.72 3.57
N LEU A 817 15.34 -37.69 4.37
CA LEU A 817 14.67 -38.88 3.85
C LEU A 817 13.39 -38.54 3.07
N ILE A 818 12.53 -37.67 3.61
CA ILE A 818 11.30 -37.20 2.97
C ILE A 818 11.63 -36.50 1.65
N SER A 819 12.59 -35.57 1.64
CA SER A 819 12.96 -34.90 0.39
C SER A 819 13.60 -35.82 -0.64
N ASP A 820 14.38 -36.81 -0.23
CA ASP A 820 14.98 -37.78 -1.16
C ASP A 820 13.88 -38.69 -1.75
N ALA A 821 12.95 -39.16 -0.92
CA ALA A 821 11.81 -39.96 -1.36
C ALA A 821 10.88 -39.19 -2.31
N CYS A 822 10.54 -37.93 -2.03
CA CYS A 822 9.73 -37.09 -2.93
C CYS A 822 10.35 -36.91 -4.32
N VAL A 823 11.68 -36.72 -4.40
CA VAL A 823 12.39 -36.65 -5.69
C VAL A 823 12.30 -37.98 -6.44
N LEU A 824 12.49 -39.10 -5.73
CA LEU A 824 12.49 -40.44 -6.32
C LEU A 824 11.10 -40.96 -6.69
N THR A 825 10.04 -40.37 -6.15
CA THR A 825 8.62 -40.69 -6.44
C THR A 825 7.92 -39.64 -7.30
N GLY A 826 8.63 -38.57 -7.69
CA GLY A 826 8.08 -37.52 -8.55
C GLY A 826 7.03 -36.65 -7.87
N LYS A 827 7.12 -36.45 -6.55
CA LYS A 827 6.12 -35.71 -5.76
C LYS A 827 6.61 -34.32 -5.33
N PRO A 828 5.77 -33.28 -5.38
CA PRO A 828 6.04 -32.02 -4.71
C PRO A 828 6.05 -32.19 -3.17
N LEU A 829 6.78 -31.32 -2.49
CA LEU A 829 6.97 -31.36 -1.03
C LEU A 829 6.81 -29.97 -0.41
N VAL A 830 5.98 -29.84 0.61
CA VAL A 830 5.93 -28.65 1.48
C VAL A 830 6.58 -29.00 2.81
N SER A 831 7.79 -28.51 3.04
CA SER A 831 8.55 -28.76 4.28
C SER A 831 8.55 -27.53 5.17
N ALA A 832 8.39 -27.75 6.47
CA ALA A 832 8.58 -26.71 7.47
C ALA A 832 9.40 -27.17 8.66
N SER A 833 9.87 -26.20 9.44
CA SER A 833 10.57 -26.41 10.70
C SER A 833 10.24 -25.28 11.67
N ALA A 834 10.40 -25.54 12.95
CA ALA A 834 10.37 -24.51 13.99
C ALA A 834 11.31 -24.88 15.14
N LEU A 835 11.96 -23.90 15.74
CA LEU A 835 12.85 -24.05 16.89
C LEU A 835 12.84 -22.77 17.73
N LYS A 836 12.69 -22.87 19.05
CA LYS A 836 12.56 -21.74 19.98
C LYS A 836 11.46 -20.76 19.56
N THR A 837 11.84 -19.67 18.89
CA THR A 837 11.01 -18.54 18.49
C THR A 837 10.96 -18.38 16.96
N GLU A 838 11.66 -19.23 16.22
CA GLU A 838 11.85 -19.14 14.77
C GLU A 838 11.17 -20.31 14.04
N GLY A 839 10.78 -20.05 12.80
CA GLY A 839 10.19 -21.02 11.88
C GLY A 839 10.69 -20.83 10.45
N GLN A 840 10.67 -21.91 9.66
CA GLN A 840 11.02 -21.88 8.24
C GLN A 840 10.03 -22.73 7.46
N LEU A 841 9.64 -22.28 6.26
CA LEU A 841 8.79 -23.03 5.33
C LEU A 841 9.33 -22.92 3.92
N ILE A 842 9.22 -24.01 3.16
CA ILE A 842 9.72 -24.11 1.80
C ILE A 842 8.90 -25.10 0.96
N VAL A 843 8.61 -24.70 -0.28
CA VAL A 843 8.07 -25.60 -1.31
C VAL A 843 9.24 -26.16 -2.13
N LEU A 844 9.30 -27.48 -2.26
CA LEU A 844 10.39 -28.26 -2.83
C LEU A 844 9.89 -29.18 -3.93
N ASN A 845 10.77 -29.48 -4.88
CA ASN A 845 10.49 -30.36 -6.03
C ASN A 845 9.19 -29.96 -6.77
N ASN A 846 8.94 -28.66 -6.91
CA ASN A 846 7.81 -28.11 -7.65
C ASN A 846 8.29 -27.18 -8.78
N PRO A 847 7.88 -27.38 -10.05
CA PRO A 847 7.18 -28.57 -10.54
C PRO A 847 8.05 -29.82 -10.33
N ALA A 848 7.41 -30.96 -10.08
CA ALA A 848 8.11 -32.22 -9.91
C ALA A 848 8.62 -32.70 -11.27
N ARG A 849 9.92 -33.03 -11.33
CA ARG A 849 10.56 -33.61 -12.52
C ARG A 849 11.51 -34.74 -12.13
N PRO A 850 11.71 -35.76 -12.98
CA PRO A 850 12.67 -36.84 -12.74
C PRO A 850 14.08 -36.32 -12.45
N PRO A 851 14.93 -37.08 -11.73
CA PRO A 851 16.35 -36.77 -11.56
C PRO A 851 17.05 -36.51 -12.91
N GLY A 852 17.84 -35.44 -12.97
CA GLY A 852 18.57 -35.03 -14.17
C GLY A 852 17.88 -33.97 -15.04
N ASP A 853 16.56 -33.83 -14.94
CA ASP A 853 15.85 -32.69 -15.55
C ASP A 853 16.13 -31.42 -14.75
N VAL A 854 16.65 -30.38 -15.41
CA VAL A 854 16.98 -29.08 -14.79
C VAL A 854 15.77 -28.15 -14.66
N SER A 855 14.65 -28.43 -15.33
CA SER A 855 13.39 -27.68 -15.26
C SER A 855 12.52 -28.03 -14.04
N GLY A 856 12.98 -28.95 -13.20
CA GLY A 856 12.31 -29.31 -11.96
C GLY A 856 12.72 -28.44 -10.78
N GLY A 857 11.83 -28.30 -9.81
CA GLY A 857 12.13 -27.59 -8.56
C GLY A 857 13.34 -28.18 -7.81
N PRO A 858 14.04 -27.38 -6.98
CA PRO A 858 15.12 -27.86 -6.13
C PRO A 858 14.57 -28.81 -5.05
N CYS A 859 15.38 -29.79 -4.66
CA CYS A 859 15.13 -30.63 -3.48
C CYS A 859 15.86 -30.06 -2.24
N TYR A 860 15.61 -30.59 -1.05
CA TYR A 860 16.26 -30.11 0.18
C TYR A 860 17.79 -30.13 0.08
N ARG A 861 18.38 -31.18 -0.53
CA ARG A 861 19.84 -31.28 -0.81
C ARG A 861 20.37 -30.26 -1.82
N CYS A 862 19.51 -29.62 -2.62
CA CYS A 862 19.93 -28.48 -3.43
C CYS A 862 20.22 -27.27 -2.53
N ILE A 863 19.43 -27.04 -1.48
CA ILE A 863 19.58 -25.90 -0.57
C ILE A 863 20.56 -26.21 0.56
N PHE A 864 20.47 -27.39 1.18
CA PHE A 864 21.33 -27.86 2.28
C PHE A 864 22.10 -29.11 1.84
N PRO A 865 23.32 -28.98 1.25
CA PRO A 865 23.98 -30.11 0.57
C PRO A 865 24.53 -31.20 1.49
N LYS A 866 24.85 -30.85 2.73
CA LYS A 866 25.43 -31.74 3.74
C LYS A 866 24.56 -31.67 4.99
N PRO A 867 24.20 -32.81 5.60
CA PRO A 867 23.56 -32.79 6.91
C PRO A 867 24.51 -32.18 7.96
N PRO A 868 23.99 -31.49 8.99
CA PRO A 868 24.79 -31.07 10.13
C PRO A 868 25.27 -32.29 10.94
N PRO A 869 26.42 -32.20 11.65
CA PRO A 869 26.85 -33.23 12.58
C PRO A 869 25.81 -33.45 13.69
N ALA A 870 25.66 -34.71 14.10
CA ALA A 870 24.74 -35.17 15.15
C ALA A 870 24.76 -34.29 16.41
N GLU A 871 25.97 -34.04 16.91
CA GLU A 871 26.27 -33.29 18.13
C GLU A 871 25.81 -31.82 18.09
N THR A 872 25.43 -31.31 16.91
CA THR A 872 24.96 -29.92 16.69
C THR A 872 23.46 -29.80 16.43
N VAL A 873 22.73 -30.92 16.45
CA VAL A 873 21.28 -30.95 16.21
C VAL A 873 20.54 -30.87 17.54
N LEU A 874 19.86 -29.74 17.79
CA LEU A 874 18.93 -29.58 18.91
C LEU A 874 17.52 -30.00 18.49
N SER A 875 16.90 -30.92 19.23
CA SER A 875 15.48 -31.24 19.05
C SER A 875 14.57 -30.16 19.66
N CYS A 876 13.29 -30.14 19.27
CA CYS A 876 12.28 -29.26 19.89
C CYS A 876 12.10 -29.51 21.41
N GLY A 877 12.37 -30.72 21.89
CA GLY A 877 12.31 -31.06 23.32
C GLY A 877 13.52 -30.59 24.13
N GLU A 878 14.67 -30.43 23.49
CA GLU A 878 15.92 -29.96 24.13
C GLU A 878 16.07 -28.45 24.03
N GLY A 879 15.83 -27.87 22.84
CA GLY A 879 15.96 -26.44 22.59
C GLY A 879 14.76 -25.59 23.02
N GLY A 880 13.60 -26.21 23.27
CA GLY A 880 12.33 -25.53 23.52
C GLY A 880 11.67 -25.01 22.24
N ILE A 881 10.35 -24.82 22.29
CA ILE A 881 9.56 -24.30 21.16
C ILE A 881 8.29 -23.60 21.66
N LEU A 882 8.04 -22.39 21.14
CA LEU A 882 6.83 -21.62 21.41
C LEU A 882 5.65 -22.13 20.56
N GLY A 883 4.55 -22.54 21.20
CA GLY A 883 3.38 -23.15 20.54
C GLY A 883 2.85 -22.38 19.31
N PRO A 884 2.60 -21.06 19.42
CA PRO A 884 2.22 -20.22 18.27
C PRO A 884 3.19 -20.26 17.08
N VAL A 885 4.51 -20.42 17.30
CA VAL A 885 5.51 -20.43 16.21
C VAL A 885 5.33 -21.67 15.34
N VAL A 886 5.33 -22.85 15.96
CA VAL A 886 5.10 -24.11 15.23
C VAL A 886 3.66 -24.18 14.68
N GLY A 887 2.71 -23.57 15.39
CA GLY A 887 1.32 -23.39 14.93
C GLY A 887 1.23 -22.62 13.60
N VAL A 888 1.79 -21.41 13.56
CA VAL A 888 1.85 -20.55 12.36
C VAL A 888 2.51 -21.29 11.19
N MET A 889 3.64 -21.94 11.41
CA MET A 889 4.31 -22.67 10.32
C MET A 889 3.44 -23.80 9.74
N GLY A 890 2.73 -24.55 10.58
CA GLY A 890 1.82 -25.60 10.12
C GLY A 890 0.57 -25.07 9.40
N VAL A 891 0.02 -23.91 9.81
CA VAL A 891 -1.05 -23.23 9.06
C VAL A 891 -0.55 -22.83 7.66
N LEU A 892 0.67 -22.30 7.57
CA LEU A 892 1.27 -21.90 6.29
C LEU A 892 1.60 -23.12 5.41
N GLN A 893 1.92 -24.28 5.98
CA GLN A 893 2.04 -25.54 5.21
C GLN A 893 0.72 -25.92 4.53
N ALA A 894 -0.41 -25.82 5.26
CA ALA A 894 -1.73 -26.06 4.67
C ALA A 894 -2.08 -25.04 3.58
N LEU A 895 -1.71 -23.77 3.75
CA LEU A 895 -1.93 -22.73 2.75
C LEU A 895 -1.17 -23.01 1.44
N GLU A 896 0.12 -23.32 1.49
CA GLU A 896 0.88 -23.69 0.29
C GLU A 896 0.36 -24.98 -0.35
N ALA A 897 -0.06 -25.96 0.45
CA ALA A 897 -0.68 -27.18 -0.06
C ALA A 897 -1.98 -26.90 -0.81
N ILE A 898 -2.87 -26.04 -0.28
CA ILE A 898 -4.10 -25.64 -0.97
C ILE A 898 -3.76 -24.92 -2.28
N LYS A 899 -2.84 -23.95 -2.28
CA LYS A 899 -2.39 -23.23 -3.49
C LYS A 899 -1.87 -24.18 -4.58
N LEU A 900 -1.08 -25.18 -4.22
CA LEU A 900 -0.55 -26.17 -5.15
C LEU A 900 -1.65 -27.06 -5.75
N LEU A 901 -2.66 -27.41 -4.96
CA LEU A 901 -3.76 -28.28 -5.39
C LEU A 901 -4.85 -27.53 -6.19
N THR A 902 -5.09 -26.25 -5.94
CA THR A 902 -6.11 -25.48 -6.67
C THR A 902 -5.60 -24.82 -7.94
N ALA A 903 -4.28 -24.68 -8.10
CA ALA A 903 -3.64 -24.13 -9.30
C ALA A 903 -4.22 -24.69 -10.61
N LYS A 904 -4.36 -23.82 -11.63
CA LYS A 904 -4.78 -24.26 -12.96
C LYS A 904 -3.64 -25.02 -13.67
N PRO A 905 -3.94 -26.06 -14.47
CA PRO A 905 -2.96 -26.66 -15.37
C PRO A 905 -2.37 -25.60 -16.31
N PRO A 906 -1.08 -25.69 -16.69
CA PRO A 906 -0.64 -25.05 -17.92
C PRO A 906 -1.39 -25.69 -19.11
N PRO A 907 -1.76 -24.94 -20.16
CA PRO A 907 -2.49 -25.50 -21.31
C PRO A 907 -1.67 -26.60 -21.99
N THR A 908 -2.23 -27.80 -22.04
CA THR A 908 -1.60 -29.00 -22.62
C THR A 908 -2.15 -29.32 -24.01
N ASP A 909 -1.99 -28.39 -24.95
CA ASP A 909 -2.34 -28.62 -26.35
C ASP A 909 -1.20 -29.31 -27.10
N LEU A 910 -1.24 -30.65 -27.19
CA LEU A 910 -0.47 -31.41 -28.17
C LEU A 910 -1.31 -31.92 -29.36
N ASP A 911 -2.64 -31.86 -29.27
CA ASP A 911 -3.57 -32.34 -30.32
C ASP A 911 -4.22 -31.21 -31.16
N CYS A 912 -4.13 -29.95 -30.73
CA CYS A 912 -4.63 -28.79 -31.50
C CYS A 912 -3.63 -28.22 -32.53
N ALA A 913 -2.44 -28.82 -32.65
CA ALA A 913 -1.34 -28.35 -33.47
C ALA A 913 -1.49 -28.65 -34.99
N MET A 914 -2.59 -28.20 -35.61
CA MET A 914 -2.75 -28.24 -37.08
C MET A 914 -3.36 -26.99 -37.74
N ASP A 915 -3.83 -25.97 -37.01
CA ASP A 915 -4.44 -24.79 -37.65
C ASP A 915 -4.22 -23.44 -36.93
N LEU A 916 -3.04 -23.23 -36.34
CA LEU A 916 -2.59 -21.91 -35.86
C LEU A 916 -1.40 -21.41 -36.67
N THR A 917 -1.51 -20.18 -37.19
CA THR A 917 -0.41 -19.47 -37.84
C THR A 917 0.67 -19.06 -36.83
N ALA A 918 1.92 -18.99 -37.28
CA ALA A 918 3.12 -18.93 -36.42
C ALA A 918 3.32 -17.66 -35.54
N ASP A 919 2.31 -16.79 -35.43
CA ASP A 919 2.33 -15.56 -34.63
C ASP A 919 1.54 -15.69 -33.30
N GLU A 920 0.84 -16.80 -33.05
CA GLU A 920 0.07 -17.06 -31.80
C GLU A 920 0.70 -18.16 -30.93
N VAL A 921 2.00 -18.08 -30.65
CA VAL A 921 2.65 -18.89 -29.60
C VAL A 921 2.74 -18.06 -28.33
N PRO A 922 2.01 -18.40 -27.24
CA PRO A 922 2.15 -17.71 -25.96
C PRO A 922 3.60 -17.77 -25.46
N ALA A 923 4.09 -16.66 -24.91
CA ALA A 923 5.42 -16.65 -24.29
C ALA A 923 5.49 -17.73 -23.18
N PRO A 924 6.60 -18.49 -23.08
CA PRO A 924 6.72 -19.53 -22.07
C PRO A 924 6.69 -18.91 -20.68
N VAL A 925 5.71 -19.31 -19.87
CA VAL A 925 5.54 -18.85 -18.48
C VAL A 925 6.84 -19.09 -17.70
N GLU A 926 7.54 -18.01 -17.31
CA GLU A 926 8.76 -18.14 -16.50
C GLU A 926 8.38 -18.76 -15.16
N GLN A 927 8.96 -19.92 -14.84
CA GLN A 927 8.61 -20.66 -13.64
C GLN A 927 9.01 -19.84 -12.39
N ALA A 928 8.02 -19.53 -11.55
CA ALA A 928 8.21 -18.78 -10.32
C ALA A 928 9.35 -19.37 -9.48
N ARG A 929 10.37 -18.55 -9.20
CA ARG A 929 11.58 -19.01 -8.50
C ARG A 929 11.22 -19.36 -7.05
N PRO A 930 11.65 -20.53 -6.54
CA PRO A 930 11.25 -20.99 -5.22
C PRO A 930 11.80 -20.08 -4.12
N THR A 931 11.00 -19.89 -3.07
CA THR A 931 11.35 -19.08 -1.89
C THR A 931 11.35 -19.92 -0.63
N MET A 932 12.12 -19.49 0.36
CA MET A 932 12.03 -19.95 1.74
C MET A 932 11.45 -18.81 2.57
N LEU A 933 10.30 -19.06 3.18
CA LEU A 933 9.74 -18.18 4.19
C LEU A 933 10.46 -18.45 5.51
N MET A 934 10.97 -17.39 6.14
CA MET A 934 11.47 -17.39 7.50
C MET A 934 10.50 -16.60 8.37
N PHE A 935 10.24 -17.09 9.58
CA PHE A 935 9.44 -16.44 10.60
C PHE A 935 10.26 -16.36 11.89
N SER A 936 10.20 -15.23 12.60
CA SER A 936 10.73 -15.10 13.96
C SER A 936 9.80 -14.24 14.78
N ALA A 937 9.26 -14.79 15.86
CA ALA A 937 8.19 -14.16 16.64
C ALA A 937 8.58 -12.83 17.30
N TYR A 938 9.89 -12.58 17.48
CA TYR A 938 10.42 -11.41 18.16
C TYR A 938 11.28 -10.51 17.24
N SER A 939 11.30 -10.73 15.93
CA SER A 939 11.97 -9.82 14.99
C SER A 939 11.00 -8.82 14.35
N SER A 940 11.49 -7.64 13.99
CA SER A 940 10.81 -6.75 13.03
C SER A 940 11.61 -6.72 11.71
N PRO A 941 10.98 -6.94 10.54
CA PRO A 941 9.70 -7.63 10.39
C PRO A 941 9.78 -9.09 10.90
N GLN A 942 8.63 -9.65 11.29
CA GLN A 942 8.53 -11.04 11.79
C GLN A 942 8.69 -12.08 10.67
N PHE A 943 8.27 -11.75 9.44
CA PHE A 943 8.38 -12.61 8.27
C PHE A 943 9.41 -12.08 7.29
N ARG A 944 10.20 -12.97 6.68
CA ARG A 944 11.21 -12.65 5.67
C ARG A 944 11.23 -13.74 4.60
N SER A 945 11.28 -13.37 3.33
CA SER A 945 11.33 -14.33 2.21
C SER A 945 12.69 -14.32 1.55
N VAL A 946 13.34 -15.49 1.50
CA VAL A 946 14.66 -15.67 0.86
C VAL A 946 14.47 -16.37 -0.49
N ARG A 947 14.86 -15.72 -1.59
CA ARG A 947 14.89 -16.34 -2.93
C ARG A 947 15.91 -17.49 -2.96
N LEU A 948 15.53 -18.65 -3.48
CA LEU A 948 16.37 -19.85 -3.48
C LEU A 948 16.97 -20.15 -4.86
N ARG A 949 18.02 -20.96 -4.84
CA ARG A 949 18.64 -21.52 -6.06
C ARG A 949 17.81 -22.66 -6.65
N SER A 950 17.79 -22.71 -7.98
CA SER A 950 17.25 -23.82 -8.76
C SER A 950 18.02 -25.13 -8.52
N ARG A 951 17.54 -26.21 -9.16
CA ARG A 951 18.09 -27.56 -9.04
C ARG A 951 19.59 -27.63 -9.36
N ARG A 952 20.40 -28.20 -8.47
CA ARG A 952 21.86 -28.29 -8.63
C ARG A 952 22.26 -29.43 -9.56
N VAL A 953 23.04 -29.10 -10.60
CA VAL A 953 23.58 -30.05 -11.61
C VAL A 953 24.39 -31.20 -10.99
N ALA A 954 25.00 -30.99 -9.82
CA ALA A 954 25.74 -32.01 -9.05
C ALA A 954 25.06 -32.37 -7.71
N CYS A 955 23.72 -32.37 -7.67
CA CYS A 955 22.97 -32.82 -6.48
C CYS A 955 23.02 -34.36 -6.34
N ALA A 956 23.18 -34.85 -5.11
CA ALA A 956 23.25 -36.29 -4.82
C ALA A 956 21.99 -37.08 -5.20
N VAL A 957 20.80 -36.45 -5.27
CA VAL A 957 19.52 -37.15 -5.52
C VAL A 957 18.79 -36.73 -6.80
N CYS A 958 18.82 -35.45 -7.18
CA CYS A 958 18.03 -34.93 -8.31
C CYS A 958 18.85 -34.57 -9.56
N SER A 959 20.14 -34.90 -9.60
CA SER A 959 20.99 -34.69 -10.80
C SER A 959 20.97 -35.89 -11.75
N ALA A 960 21.54 -35.71 -12.94
CA ALA A 960 21.74 -36.79 -13.90
C ALA A 960 22.83 -37.80 -13.45
N GLN A 961 23.59 -37.46 -12.41
CA GLN A 961 24.64 -38.29 -11.80
C GLN A 961 24.29 -38.60 -10.34
N ALA A 962 22.99 -38.74 -10.02
CA ALA A 962 22.51 -38.98 -8.67
C ALA A 962 23.12 -40.27 -8.07
N THR A 963 23.79 -40.13 -6.93
CA THR A 963 24.32 -41.23 -6.13
C THR A 963 23.25 -41.85 -5.23
N ILE A 964 22.20 -41.09 -4.91
CA ILE A 964 21.00 -41.53 -4.19
C ILE A 964 19.92 -41.87 -5.21
N ASN A 965 19.54 -43.14 -5.25
CA ASN A 965 18.48 -43.70 -6.09
C ASN A 965 17.58 -44.66 -5.28
N ARG A 966 16.51 -45.17 -5.91
CA ARG A 966 15.54 -46.07 -5.24
C ARG A 966 16.20 -47.29 -4.60
N GLN A 967 17.19 -47.90 -5.26
CA GLN A 967 17.89 -49.09 -4.75
C GLN A 967 18.85 -48.76 -3.60
N SER A 968 19.56 -47.64 -3.63
CA SER A 968 20.43 -47.25 -2.51
C SER A 968 19.64 -46.85 -1.26
N LEU A 969 18.42 -46.29 -1.44
CA LEU A 969 17.51 -45.95 -0.34
C LEU A 969 16.96 -47.19 0.37
N THR A 970 16.50 -48.20 -0.38
CA THR A 970 15.86 -49.41 0.19
C THR A 970 16.83 -50.49 0.65
N SER A 971 18.09 -50.44 0.21
CA SER A 971 19.11 -51.44 0.58
C SER A 971 19.83 -51.17 1.92
N GLY A 972 19.47 -50.09 2.63
CA GLY A 972 20.19 -49.65 3.84
C GLY A 972 21.61 -49.12 3.58
N SER A 973 22.02 -48.97 2.31
CA SER A 973 23.35 -48.48 1.94
C SER A 973 23.59 -47.00 2.30
N ILE A 974 22.50 -46.24 2.51
CA ILE A 974 22.53 -44.87 3.00
C ILE A 974 22.15 -44.91 4.48
N ASP A 975 23.16 -44.91 5.34
CA ASP A 975 22.95 -44.89 6.78
C ASP A 975 22.58 -43.48 7.27
N TYR A 976 21.29 -43.13 7.12
CA TYR A 976 20.73 -41.88 7.65
C TYR A 976 20.95 -41.72 9.17
N VAL A 977 21.15 -42.82 9.90
CA VAL A 977 21.37 -42.86 11.34
C VAL A 977 22.83 -42.53 11.68
N ALA A 978 23.81 -43.08 10.96
CA ALA A 978 25.23 -42.71 11.14
C ALA A 978 25.60 -41.36 10.49
N PHE A 979 24.91 -40.92 9.43
CA PHE A 979 25.13 -39.61 8.82
C PHE A 979 24.65 -38.43 9.70
N CYS A 980 23.69 -38.66 10.58
CA CYS A 980 23.08 -37.63 11.42
C CYS A 980 23.14 -37.93 12.93
N GLY A 981 23.68 -39.08 13.32
CA GLY A 981 23.89 -39.60 14.68
C GLY A 981 22.72 -39.48 15.66
N VAL A 982 22.17 -40.63 16.06
CA VAL A 982 21.49 -40.69 17.37
C VAL A 982 22.53 -40.32 18.44
N THR A 983 22.15 -39.45 19.37
CA THR A 983 22.98 -38.95 20.47
C THR A 983 23.38 -40.09 21.43
N THR A 984 24.42 -40.82 21.05
CA THR A 984 25.20 -41.63 22.00
C THR A 984 25.74 -40.66 23.04
N PRO A 985 25.56 -40.90 24.36
CA PRO A 985 26.05 -39.97 25.38
C PRO A 985 27.54 -39.69 25.16
N THR A 986 27.90 -38.42 25.03
CA THR A 986 29.30 -37.99 25.02
C THR A 986 29.92 -38.52 26.30
N ASN A 987 30.90 -39.42 26.17
CA ASN A 987 31.64 -39.97 27.30
C ASN A 987 33.05 -39.40 27.23
N SER A 988 33.12 -38.08 27.42
CA SER A 988 34.30 -37.26 27.14
C SER A 988 35.29 -37.24 28.32
N LEU A 989 34.87 -37.76 29.48
CA LEU A 989 35.62 -37.78 30.73
C LEU A 989 35.97 -39.21 31.16
N LYS A 990 37.01 -39.33 32.00
CA LYS A 990 37.33 -40.58 32.71
C LYS A 990 36.35 -40.74 33.87
N SER A 991 36.01 -41.98 34.25
CA SER A 991 35.08 -42.27 35.35
C SER A 991 35.46 -41.66 36.71
N THR A 992 36.74 -41.33 36.92
CA THR A 992 37.24 -40.63 38.11
C THR A 992 36.89 -39.14 38.15
N ALA A 993 36.38 -38.58 37.06
CA ALA A 993 35.99 -37.18 36.90
C ALA A 993 34.47 -37.01 36.71
N GLN A 994 33.68 -38.01 37.12
CA GLN A 994 32.22 -37.94 37.22
C GLN A 994 31.81 -38.26 38.66
N VAL A 995 30.64 -37.77 39.08
CA VAL A 995 29.99 -38.11 40.35
C VAL A 995 28.52 -38.42 40.11
N THR A 996 27.93 -39.36 40.84
CA THR A 996 26.46 -39.56 40.78
C THR A 996 25.72 -38.43 41.51
N ALA A 997 24.42 -38.25 41.20
CA ALA A 997 23.61 -37.28 41.91
C ALA A 997 23.53 -37.62 43.41
N THR A 998 23.39 -38.91 43.73
CA THR A 998 23.41 -39.45 45.09
C THR A 998 24.72 -39.15 45.85
N GLU A 999 25.88 -39.33 45.22
CA GLU A 999 27.18 -39.04 45.86
C GLU A 999 27.38 -37.54 46.08
N PHE A 1000 26.97 -36.70 45.11
CA PHE A 1000 27.04 -35.25 45.25
C PHE A 1000 26.15 -34.74 46.39
N SER A 1001 24.95 -35.30 46.56
CA SER A 1001 24.02 -34.90 47.63
C SER A 1001 24.52 -35.21 49.05
N GLN A 1002 25.56 -36.03 49.19
CA GLN A 1002 26.16 -36.43 50.47
C GLN A 1002 27.39 -35.60 50.86
N LEU A 1003 27.83 -34.67 49.99
CA LEU A 1003 28.97 -33.78 50.27
C LEU A 1003 28.63 -32.73 51.33
N PRO A 1004 29.60 -32.30 52.16
CA PRO A 1004 29.37 -31.29 53.19
C PRO A 1004 29.06 -29.91 52.57
N PRO A 1005 28.03 -29.19 53.05
CA PRO A 1005 27.70 -27.82 52.61
C PRO A 1005 28.56 -26.77 53.35
N ASP A 1006 29.85 -27.03 53.51
CA ASP A 1006 30.80 -26.21 54.28
C ASP A 1006 31.55 -25.16 53.42
N GLY A 1007 31.22 -25.06 52.13
CA GLY A 1007 31.86 -24.16 51.18
C GLY A 1007 33.16 -24.70 50.55
N SER A 1008 33.56 -25.95 50.85
CA SER A 1008 34.72 -26.62 50.22
C SER A 1008 34.49 -27.00 48.75
N ASN A 1009 33.23 -27.02 48.30
CA ASN A 1009 32.80 -27.38 46.97
C ASN A 1009 32.07 -26.20 46.31
N VAL A 1010 32.21 -26.02 45.00
CA VAL A 1010 31.41 -25.07 44.20
C VAL A 1010 30.68 -25.83 43.11
N LEU A 1011 29.35 -25.67 43.05
CA LEU A 1011 28.50 -26.22 42.00
C LEU A 1011 28.28 -25.15 40.92
N ILE A 1012 28.58 -25.50 39.68
CA ILE A 1012 28.44 -24.66 38.50
C ILE A 1012 27.36 -25.28 37.61
N ASP A 1013 26.26 -24.56 37.45
CA ASP A 1013 25.16 -24.96 36.58
C ASP A 1013 25.36 -24.33 35.20
N VAL A 1014 25.54 -25.19 34.19
CA VAL A 1014 25.89 -24.74 32.83
C VAL A 1014 24.68 -24.67 31.89
N ARG A 1015 23.46 -24.80 32.43
CA ARG A 1015 22.24 -24.54 31.67
C ARG A 1015 22.11 -23.05 31.34
N ASP A 1016 21.30 -22.76 30.32
CA ASP A 1016 20.82 -21.41 30.03
C ASP A 1016 20.13 -20.76 31.25
N GLU A 1017 20.27 -19.45 31.42
CA GLU A 1017 19.68 -18.67 32.53
C GLU A 1017 18.18 -18.92 32.67
N THR A 1018 17.46 -19.10 31.55
CA THR A 1018 16.02 -19.40 31.52
C THR A 1018 15.73 -20.75 32.17
N GLN A 1019 16.53 -21.78 31.87
CA GLN A 1019 16.39 -23.10 32.49
C GLN A 1019 16.79 -23.08 33.96
N TYR A 1020 17.82 -22.30 34.31
CA TYR A 1020 18.24 -22.08 35.69
C TYR A 1020 17.11 -21.43 36.52
N ALA A 1021 16.39 -20.47 35.94
CA ALA A 1021 15.26 -19.79 36.58
C ALA A 1021 14.02 -20.69 36.80
N ILE A 1022 13.85 -21.79 36.05
CA ILE A 1022 12.78 -22.78 36.29
C ILE A 1022 12.99 -23.49 37.64
N CYS A 1023 14.21 -23.95 37.87
CA CYS A 1023 14.64 -24.58 39.12
C CYS A 1023 16.17 -24.64 39.18
N ALA A 1024 16.77 -24.37 40.34
CA ALA A 1024 18.21 -24.37 40.57
C ALA A 1024 18.56 -25.02 41.91
N LEU A 1025 19.74 -25.65 41.98
CA LEU A 1025 20.21 -26.27 43.22
C LEU A 1025 20.70 -25.16 44.18
N PRO A 1026 20.32 -25.17 45.48
CA PRO A 1026 20.71 -24.12 46.42
C PRO A 1026 22.23 -23.91 46.47
N GLY A 1027 22.69 -22.69 46.19
CA GLY A 1027 24.11 -22.33 46.20
C GLY A 1027 24.89 -22.69 44.93
N SER A 1028 24.23 -23.14 43.86
CA SER A 1028 24.87 -23.21 42.53
C SER A 1028 25.13 -21.82 41.94
N VAL A 1029 26.16 -21.73 41.09
CA VAL A 1029 26.49 -20.55 40.29
C VAL A 1029 26.15 -20.87 38.83
N ASN A 1030 25.29 -20.08 38.20
CA ASN A 1030 24.95 -20.30 36.80
C ASN A 1030 26.00 -19.67 35.88
N VAL A 1031 26.57 -20.47 34.97
CA VAL A 1031 27.49 -20.03 33.91
C VAL A 1031 27.11 -20.76 32.62
N PRO A 1032 26.16 -20.24 31.83
CA PRO A 1032 25.59 -20.93 30.67
C PRO A 1032 26.63 -21.38 29.64
N TRP A 1033 26.56 -22.64 29.20
CA TRP A 1033 27.48 -23.17 28.18
C TRP A 1033 27.23 -22.53 26.80
N ALA A 1034 28.25 -21.83 26.28
CA ALA A 1034 28.18 -21.07 25.02
C ALA A 1034 28.74 -21.83 23.80
N GLY A 1035 29.03 -23.14 23.92
CA GLY A 1035 29.57 -23.96 22.83
C GLY A 1035 31.07 -23.75 22.51
N ASN A 1036 31.72 -22.75 23.09
CA ASN A 1036 33.16 -22.51 22.99
C ASN A 1036 33.80 -22.62 24.39
N ALA A 1037 34.75 -23.55 24.53
CA ALA A 1037 35.41 -23.86 25.79
C ALA A 1037 36.22 -22.69 26.37
N ASP A 1038 36.97 -21.98 25.52
CA ASP A 1038 37.87 -20.91 25.97
C ASP A 1038 37.07 -19.68 26.41
N ALA A 1039 36.11 -19.26 25.59
CA ALA A 1039 35.23 -18.12 25.89
C ALA A 1039 34.33 -18.38 27.12
N TRP A 1040 33.84 -19.61 27.28
CA TRP A 1040 33.09 -20.00 28.46
C TRP A 1040 33.97 -20.03 29.73
N LEU A 1041 35.24 -20.45 29.60
CA LEU A 1041 36.18 -20.49 30.72
C LEU A 1041 36.58 -19.08 31.19
N GLU A 1042 36.83 -18.15 30.26
CA GLU A 1042 37.05 -16.73 30.57
C GLU A 1042 35.85 -16.15 31.35
N GLU A 1043 34.62 -16.46 30.93
CA GLU A 1043 33.41 -16.03 31.65
C GLU A 1043 33.31 -16.65 33.05
N ALA A 1044 33.54 -17.96 33.17
CA ALA A 1044 33.52 -18.68 34.44
C ALA A 1044 34.56 -18.13 35.43
N ILE A 1045 35.70 -17.66 34.94
CA ILE A 1045 36.72 -16.94 35.70
C ILE A 1045 36.23 -15.54 36.10
N ARG A 1046 35.68 -14.77 35.15
CA ARG A 1046 35.18 -13.40 35.35
C ARG A 1046 34.13 -13.31 36.45
N VAL A 1047 33.19 -14.26 36.52
CA VAL A 1047 32.16 -14.32 37.57
C VAL A 1047 32.63 -14.98 38.87
N GLY A 1048 33.89 -15.40 38.96
CA GLY A 1048 34.48 -16.04 40.14
C GLY A 1048 34.01 -17.48 40.39
N ALA A 1049 33.32 -18.11 39.44
CA ALA A 1049 32.95 -19.52 39.53
C ALA A 1049 34.20 -20.42 39.47
N VAL A 1050 35.15 -20.09 38.60
CA VAL A 1050 36.48 -20.70 38.47
C VAL A 1050 37.55 -19.67 38.91
N ALA A 1051 38.67 -20.13 39.48
CA ALA A 1051 39.75 -19.25 39.94
C ALA A 1051 41.02 -19.47 39.10
N GLU A 1052 41.60 -18.40 38.56
CA GLU A 1052 42.76 -18.44 37.62
C GLU A 1052 43.96 -19.26 38.12
N LEU A 1053 44.25 -19.20 39.42
CA LEU A 1053 45.40 -19.87 40.04
C LEU A 1053 45.02 -21.10 40.88
N GLY A 1054 43.73 -21.47 40.88
CA GLY A 1054 43.15 -22.49 41.74
C GLY A 1054 43.04 -22.06 43.22
N ASP A 1055 41.88 -22.30 43.82
CA ASP A 1055 41.56 -21.89 45.19
C ASP A 1055 41.46 -23.07 46.18
N GLY A 1056 41.86 -24.27 45.74
CA GLY A 1056 41.82 -25.50 46.54
C GLY A 1056 40.45 -26.14 46.71
N ARG A 1057 39.36 -25.55 46.18
CA ARG A 1057 37.99 -26.10 46.25
C ARG A 1057 37.66 -26.98 45.03
N ASP A 1058 36.93 -28.07 45.24
CA ASP A 1058 36.46 -28.92 44.14
C ASP A 1058 35.33 -28.24 43.34
N ARG A 1059 35.30 -28.45 42.01
CA ARG A 1059 34.30 -27.91 41.10
C ARG A 1059 33.39 -29.02 40.56
N TYR A 1060 32.09 -28.83 40.72
CA TYR A 1060 31.07 -29.75 40.22
C TYR A 1060 30.25 -29.07 39.14
N PHE A 1061 29.98 -29.78 38.04
CA PHE A 1061 29.28 -29.25 36.87
C PHE A 1061 27.97 -29.98 36.65
N VAL A 1062 26.88 -29.26 36.44
CA VAL A 1062 25.56 -29.84 36.20
C VAL A 1062 24.87 -29.18 35.01
N CYS A 1063 24.18 -29.98 34.19
CA CYS A 1063 23.21 -29.49 33.21
C CYS A 1063 21.93 -30.36 33.25
N ARG A 1064 20.99 -30.19 32.30
CA ARG A 1064 19.72 -30.93 32.30
C ARG A 1064 19.91 -32.46 32.21
N LEU A 1065 20.83 -32.93 31.34
CA LEU A 1065 21.02 -34.35 31.02
C LEU A 1065 22.45 -34.90 31.23
N GLY A 1066 23.43 -34.06 31.61
CA GLY A 1066 24.82 -34.47 31.81
C GLY A 1066 25.72 -34.42 30.57
N ASN A 1067 25.30 -33.74 29.49
CA ASN A 1067 26.09 -33.59 28.26
C ASN A 1067 27.04 -32.38 28.34
N ASP A 1068 26.49 -31.16 28.41
CA ASP A 1068 27.28 -29.92 28.45
C ASP A 1068 28.16 -29.79 29.70
N SER A 1069 27.71 -30.35 30.82
CA SER A 1069 28.48 -30.39 32.07
C SER A 1069 29.81 -31.13 31.92
N GLN A 1070 29.90 -32.15 31.06
CA GLN A 1070 31.16 -32.83 30.76
C GLN A 1070 32.10 -31.95 29.93
N LEU A 1071 31.58 -31.17 28.99
CA LEU A 1071 32.37 -30.26 28.16
C LEU A 1071 32.95 -29.12 29.00
N ALA A 1072 32.13 -28.51 29.86
CA ALA A 1072 32.54 -27.49 30.83
C ALA A 1072 33.56 -28.03 31.84
N ALA A 1073 33.30 -29.19 32.46
CA ALA A 1073 34.24 -29.83 33.37
C ALA A 1073 35.59 -30.12 32.70
N LYS A 1074 35.56 -30.60 31.44
CA LYS A 1074 36.78 -30.84 30.64
C LYS A 1074 37.53 -29.55 30.35
N ALA A 1075 36.85 -28.48 29.95
CA ALA A 1075 37.48 -27.17 29.69
C ALA A 1075 38.26 -26.65 30.91
N VAL A 1076 37.73 -26.85 32.12
CA VAL A 1076 38.40 -26.50 33.39
C VAL A 1076 39.57 -27.45 33.71
N MET A 1077 39.44 -28.76 33.45
CA MET A 1077 40.52 -29.73 33.68
C MET A 1077 41.72 -29.51 32.76
N ASP A 1078 41.47 -29.25 31.47
CA ASP A 1078 42.51 -29.14 30.45
C ASP A 1078 43.31 -27.82 30.57
N ASN A 1079 42.75 -26.78 31.21
CA ASN A 1079 43.34 -25.43 31.26
C ASN A 1079 43.66 -24.87 32.67
N VAL A 1080 42.99 -25.29 33.75
CA VAL A 1080 43.10 -24.61 35.06
C VAL A 1080 43.29 -25.57 36.25
N LEU A 1081 42.49 -26.64 36.35
CA LEU A 1081 42.40 -27.48 37.54
C LEU A 1081 42.45 -28.99 37.19
N GLU A 1082 43.65 -29.47 36.86
CA GLU A 1082 43.87 -30.90 36.58
C GLU A 1082 43.41 -31.76 37.78
N GLY A 1083 42.35 -32.55 37.58
CA GLY A 1083 41.83 -33.52 38.56
C GLY A 1083 40.90 -32.99 39.66
N ARG A 1084 40.46 -31.72 39.65
CA ARG A 1084 39.51 -31.16 40.66
C ARG A 1084 38.17 -30.67 40.11
N ALA A 1085 37.90 -30.94 38.84
CA ALA A 1085 36.61 -30.71 38.21
C ALA A 1085 35.89 -32.04 37.93
N LYS A 1086 34.59 -32.11 38.22
CA LYS A 1086 33.75 -33.32 38.06
C LYS A 1086 32.37 -32.97 37.52
N ASP A 1087 31.80 -33.78 36.63
CA ASP A 1087 30.39 -33.59 36.22
C ASP A 1087 29.42 -34.44 37.07
N ILE A 1088 28.19 -33.95 37.28
CA ILE A 1088 27.10 -34.75 37.84
C ILE A 1088 26.49 -35.59 36.72
N LYS A 1089 26.77 -36.90 36.77
CA LYS A 1089 26.37 -37.86 35.75
C LYS A 1089 24.85 -37.91 35.60
N GLY A 1090 24.35 -37.71 34.38
CA GLY A 1090 22.91 -37.68 34.08
C GLY A 1090 22.22 -36.37 34.46
N GLY A 1091 22.96 -35.38 34.98
CA GLY A 1091 22.46 -34.04 35.25
C GLY A 1091 21.30 -33.96 36.24
N LEU A 1092 20.45 -32.95 36.08
CA LEU A 1092 19.27 -32.76 36.94
C LEU A 1092 18.19 -33.81 36.73
N ARG A 1093 18.18 -34.51 35.58
CA ARG A 1093 17.33 -35.70 35.42
C ARG A 1093 17.72 -36.78 36.43
N ALA A 1094 19.01 -37.11 36.57
CA ALA A 1094 19.48 -38.05 37.58
C ALA A 1094 19.24 -37.51 39.00
N TRP A 1095 19.37 -36.20 39.24
CA TRP A 1095 19.00 -35.59 40.52
C TRP A 1095 17.53 -35.86 40.91
N ARG A 1096 16.60 -35.74 39.96
CA ARG A 1096 15.19 -36.08 40.18
C ARG A 1096 14.97 -37.56 40.44
N GLU A 1097 15.59 -38.43 39.62
CA GLU A 1097 15.42 -39.88 39.69
C GLU A 1097 16.06 -40.49 40.96
N GLU A 1098 17.16 -39.93 41.46
CA GLU A 1098 17.95 -40.49 42.58
C GLU A 1098 17.79 -39.76 43.92
N VAL A 1099 17.62 -38.42 43.92
CA VAL A 1099 17.76 -37.59 45.12
C VAL A 1099 16.46 -36.88 45.52
N ASP A 1100 15.82 -36.19 44.58
CA ASP A 1100 14.60 -35.41 44.83
C ASP A 1100 13.51 -35.68 43.79
N PRO A 1101 12.62 -36.66 44.03
CA PRO A 1101 11.50 -36.95 43.15
C PRO A 1101 10.48 -35.80 43.00
N SER A 1102 10.55 -34.75 43.84
CA SER A 1102 9.72 -33.54 43.70
C SER A 1102 10.30 -32.49 42.74
N TRP A 1103 11.52 -32.71 42.26
CA TRP A 1103 12.19 -31.84 41.30
C TRP A 1103 11.37 -31.68 40.00
N PRO A 1104 11.23 -30.45 39.46
CA PRO A 1104 10.44 -30.21 38.26
C PRO A 1104 10.90 -31.02 37.04
N ASP A 1105 9.92 -31.61 36.34
CA ASP A 1105 10.09 -32.27 35.05
C ASP A 1105 9.63 -31.32 33.95
N TYR A 1106 10.59 -30.84 33.14
CA TYR A 1106 10.40 -29.86 32.09
C TYR A 1106 11.32 -30.20 30.90
#